data_AF-A0A921ZRQ3-F1
#
_entry.id   AF-A0A921ZRQ3-F1
#
_cell.length_a   1.000
_cell.length_b   1.000
_cell.length_c   1.000
_cell.angle_alpha   90.00
_cell.angle_beta   90.00
_cell.angle_gamma   90.00
#
_symmetry.space_group_name_H-M   'P 1'
#
loop_
_entity.id
_entity.type
_entity.pdbx_description
1 polymer ?
#
loop_
_entity_poly.entity_id
_entity_poly.type
_entity_poly.pdbx_seq_one_letter_code
_entity_poly.pdbx_strand_id
1 'polypeptide(L)'
;MSSESSEGSDSCWRGVPITEIYGSGSPWGSPEFPLVVPSRNHAVLYHVRGDGSADTPPKPQIGQDKWDQDHVRLPCSPESLYPVENSNGETRLKKRWKMIEHALQHPITNSKELAEAIISYNTKFKKIWKFKALHKFFNEYLEEEESQYFFDVTLPEIAKLALSLPKLVQSPIPLLKQNMNISISLSQQQISCLLANAFFCTYPRRNTRKRNTEYSSYPHINFSSLYECRGSSSVMEKLKCLCHYFKRVCTKVPVGVVTVWRRSAGDAVPAWDTQDASLAALPLHVDSETTIENAHGLIQVDFANRYLGGGVLTYGCVQEEIRFVICPELIVTMLFTEMMKPDEAVLILGCERYSEYSGYSNSFSWTGAHGDVTPRDSAGRRRCAVLAVDAKPYAADAYQYQRDMVDRELTKAWVGFSFHTEGQCEGLRYPGIGTGNWGCGAYRGSPRLKSLLQAMVCASLRRPMAYYTFGDPELRDEIIEMYNTLSRYNVTVGQLYKYLIQYSETDMKRTSLYSYLNQVVSQPSENNDQEFMDISSTSETSQLELSGSLQKEFLKDFGSPDMFSQESEPLVEIVVDTNDNKKASEQQSKRLHGDNSLRVDVSPPLQHEENKSLIQPSRLLDEMQKLDDSLQLHSSPSGQRSGIRHDADTSIRNKSQLDATAEMKKKVNKRITDYFSKKT
;
A
#
# COMPACT_ATOMS: atom_id res chain seq x y z
N MET A 1 -2.38 -58.30 19.53
CA MET A 1 -1.58 -57.68 20.61
C MET A 1 -0.17 -57.54 20.10
N SER A 2 0.52 -56.41 20.21
CA SER A 2 0.06 -55.08 20.66
C SER A 2 -0.37 -54.20 19.48
N SER A 3 -1.26 -53.25 19.73
CA SER A 3 -1.57 -52.15 18.82
C SER A 3 -0.66 -50.97 19.16
N GLU A 4 0.18 -50.53 18.23
CA GLU A 4 0.78 -49.20 18.32
C GLU A 4 -0.28 -48.17 17.92
N SER A 5 -0.83 -47.50 18.93
CA SER A 5 -1.68 -46.33 18.73
C SER A 5 -0.83 -45.20 18.18
N SER A 6 -1.09 -44.78 16.94
CA SER A 6 -0.53 -43.56 16.39
C SER A 6 -1.08 -42.36 17.14
N GLU A 7 -0.38 -41.91 18.19
CA GLU A 7 -0.60 -40.61 18.79
C GLU A 7 -0.41 -39.56 17.69
N GLY A 8 -1.49 -38.87 17.32
CA GLY A 8 -1.47 -37.90 16.24
C GLY A 8 -0.57 -36.74 16.60
N SER A 9 0.59 -36.64 15.94
CA SER A 9 1.52 -35.54 16.16
C SER A 9 0.86 -34.22 15.84
N ASP A 10 0.73 -33.35 16.85
CA ASP A 10 0.08 -32.05 16.69
C ASP A 10 0.99 -31.07 15.92
N SER A 11 1.05 -31.26 14.61
CA SER A 11 1.73 -30.37 13.68
C SER A 11 1.11 -28.98 13.75
N CYS A 12 1.91 -27.93 13.71
CA CYS A 12 1.44 -26.56 13.57
C CYS A 12 0.70 -26.31 12.24
N TRP A 13 0.92 -27.14 11.23
CA TRP A 13 0.33 -27.04 9.90
C TRP A 13 -0.47 -28.29 9.47
N ARG A 14 -1.26 -28.11 8.41
CA ARG A 14 -2.12 -29.10 7.73
C ARG A 14 -2.16 -28.83 6.22
N GLY A 15 -2.66 -29.79 5.43
CA GLY A 15 -2.72 -29.69 3.97
C GLY A 15 -1.48 -30.30 3.28
N VAL A 16 -0.98 -29.66 2.22
CA VAL A 16 0.26 -30.08 1.53
C VAL A 16 1.51 -29.51 2.22
N PRO A 17 2.69 -30.16 2.12
CA PRO A 17 3.95 -29.58 2.57
C PRO A 17 4.28 -28.25 1.88
N ILE A 18 4.90 -27.31 2.60
CA ILE A 18 5.23 -25.96 2.09
C ILE A 18 6.10 -25.97 0.81
N THR A 19 6.88 -27.04 0.59
CA THR A 19 7.67 -27.26 -0.63
C THR A 19 6.84 -27.37 -1.90
N GLU A 20 5.59 -27.84 -1.81
CA GLU A 20 4.66 -27.86 -2.95
C GLU A 20 4.16 -26.44 -3.29
N ILE A 21 4.06 -25.56 -2.28
CA ILE A 21 3.71 -24.14 -2.47
C ILE A 21 4.86 -23.35 -3.13
N TYR A 22 6.12 -23.76 -2.90
CA TYR A 22 7.29 -23.26 -3.63
C TYR A 22 7.44 -23.84 -5.05
N GLY A 23 6.77 -24.96 -5.35
CA GLY A 23 7.04 -25.78 -6.54
C GLY A 23 8.46 -26.36 -6.60
N SER A 24 9.20 -26.39 -5.48
CA SER A 24 10.62 -26.77 -5.44
C SER A 24 11.09 -27.07 -4.02
N GLY A 25 12.18 -27.83 -3.88
CA GLY A 25 12.77 -28.23 -2.59
C GLY A 25 13.47 -27.10 -1.79
N SER A 26 13.26 -25.84 -2.16
CA SER A 26 13.81 -24.65 -1.50
C SER A 26 12.92 -23.44 -1.79
N PRO A 27 12.71 -22.50 -0.84
CA PRO A 27 12.02 -21.22 -1.12
C PRO A 27 12.70 -20.39 -2.22
N TRP A 28 13.96 -20.71 -2.57
CA TRP A 28 14.73 -20.03 -3.61
C TRP A 28 14.80 -20.82 -4.93
N GLY A 29 14.18 -22.00 -5.01
CA GLY A 29 14.18 -22.86 -6.20
C GLY A 29 13.19 -22.41 -7.28
N SER A 30 12.14 -21.66 -6.94
CA SER A 30 11.18 -21.10 -7.89
C SER A 30 11.87 -20.11 -8.86
N PRO A 31 11.36 -19.90 -10.09
CA PRO A 31 11.90 -18.92 -11.02
C PRO A 31 11.89 -17.47 -10.50
N GLU A 32 12.76 -16.64 -11.06
CA GLU A 32 12.84 -15.21 -10.74
C GLU A 32 11.71 -14.42 -11.42
N PHE A 33 11.28 -13.33 -10.79
CA PHE A 33 10.39 -12.36 -11.43
C PHE A 33 11.09 -11.68 -12.61
N PRO A 34 10.35 -11.21 -13.65
CA PRO A 34 10.94 -10.58 -14.83
C PRO A 34 12.00 -9.52 -14.50
N LEU A 35 13.10 -9.54 -15.25
CA LEU A 35 14.23 -8.65 -15.05
C LEU A 35 13.84 -7.18 -15.23
N VAL A 36 14.58 -6.27 -14.60
CA VAL A 36 14.33 -4.83 -14.73
C VAL A 36 14.80 -4.35 -16.10
N VAL A 37 13.85 -3.99 -16.97
CA VAL A 37 14.11 -3.49 -18.33
C VAL A 37 13.36 -2.16 -18.51
N PRO A 38 14.05 -1.04 -18.78
CA PRO A 38 13.40 0.24 -19.05
C PRO A 38 12.42 0.15 -20.22
N SER A 39 11.18 0.61 -20.02
CA SER A 39 10.14 0.61 -21.06
C SER A 39 9.16 1.76 -20.87
N ARG A 40 8.21 1.95 -21.80
CA ARG A 40 7.15 2.97 -21.68
C ARG A 40 6.33 2.86 -20.39
N ASN A 41 6.19 1.64 -19.86
CA ASN A 41 5.43 1.35 -18.65
C ASN A 41 6.34 0.95 -17.47
N HIS A 42 7.68 1.06 -17.60
CA HIS A 42 8.64 0.73 -16.54
C HIS A 42 9.72 1.80 -16.45
N ALA A 43 9.55 2.72 -15.49
CA ALA A 43 10.54 3.74 -15.19
C ALA A 43 11.67 3.17 -14.32
N VAL A 44 12.92 3.25 -14.78
CA VAL A 44 14.08 2.76 -14.02
C VAL A 44 14.97 3.94 -13.68
N LEU A 45 15.14 4.21 -12.38
CA LEU A 45 15.81 5.42 -11.90
C LEU A 45 17.33 5.24 -11.70
N TYR A 46 17.90 4.14 -12.18
CA TYR A 46 19.33 3.81 -12.12
C TYR A 46 19.79 3.07 -13.39
N HIS A 47 21.09 3.06 -13.63
CA HIS A 47 21.70 2.28 -14.72
C HIS A 47 21.68 0.79 -14.36
N VAL A 48 20.87 0.00 -15.08
CA VAL A 48 20.84 -1.47 -14.95
C VAL A 48 22.21 -2.04 -15.27
N ARG A 49 22.71 -2.96 -14.43
CA ARG A 49 23.99 -3.66 -14.63
C ARG A 49 23.78 -4.96 -15.40
N GLY A 50 24.72 -5.27 -16.30
CA GLY A 50 24.78 -6.56 -17.01
C GLY A 50 25.75 -7.57 -16.40
N ASP A 51 26.49 -7.20 -15.34
CA ASP A 51 27.56 -8.00 -14.73
C ASP A 51 27.14 -8.72 -13.43
N GLY A 52 25.95 -8.42 -12.89
CA GLY A 52 25.46 -8.94 -11.61
C GLY A 52 26.23 -8.46 -10.37
N SER A 53 27.19 -7.54 -10.48
CA SER A 53 27.95 -7.05 -9.31
C SER A 53 27.04 -6.32 -8.34
N ALA A 54 27.07 -6.75 -7.07
CA ALA A 54 26.32 -6.18 -5.97
C ALA A 54 27.21 -5.39 -4.99
N ASP A 55 28.48 -5.16 -5.31
CA ASP A 55 29.48 -4.65 -4.36
C ASP A 55 29.36 -3.14 -4.08
N THR A 56 28.67 -2.41 -4.97
CA THR A 56 28.47 -0.96 -4.87
C THR A 56 27.04 -0.56 -5.28
N PRO A 57 26.49 0.57 -4.81
CA PRO A 57 25.16 1.02 -5.22
C PRO A 57 25.06 1.32 -6.74
N PRO A 58 23.91 1.03 -7.39
CA PRO A 58 23.68 1.37 -8.79
C PRO A 58 23.77 2.88 -9.07
N LYS A 59 24.38 3.24 -10.20
CA LYS A 59 24.54 4.65 -10.61
C LYS A 59 23.18 5.26 -10.97
N PRO A 60 22.77 6.40 -10.37
CA PRO A 60 21.51 7.08 -10.72
C PRO A 60 21.34 7.31 -12.23
N GLN A 61 20.12 7.15 -12.73
CA GLN A 61 19.74 7.51 -14.09
C GLN A 61 19.61 9.04 -14.16
N ILE A 62 20.17 9.64 -15.20
CA ILE A 62 20.04 11.07 -15.48
C ILE A 62 18.75 11.29 -16.29
N GLY A 63 17.96 12.28 -15.88
CA GLY A 63 16.77 12.76 -16.56
C GLY A 63 16.62 14.28 -16.43
N GLN A 64 15.42 14.79 -16.70
CA GLN A 64 15.07 16.20 -16.56
C GLN A 64 14.09 16.36 -15.39
N ASP A 65 14.27 17.40 -14.57
CA ASP A 65 13.32 17.72 -13.49
C ASP A 65 11.89 17.91 -14.01
N LYS A 66 10.90 17.51 -13.19
CA LYS A 66 9.46 17.58 -13.53
C LYS A 66 8.68 18.15 -12.35
N TRP A 67 7.95 19.22 -12.63
CA TRP A 67 7.07 19.92 -11.69
C TRP A 67 5.65 20.00 -12.24
N ASP A 68 5.19 18.90 -12.82
CA ASP A 68 3.84 18.72 -13.37
C ASP A 68 2.95 17.93 -12.38
N GLN A 69 1.79 17.46 -12.86
CA GLN A 69 0.78 16.70 -12.10
C GLN A 69 0.99 15.18 -12.18
N ASP A 70 1.98 14.71 -12.94
CA ASP A 70 2.19 13.30 -13.32
C ASP A 70 3.47 12.73 -12.67
N HIS A 71 4.30 13.58 -12.08
CA HIS A 71 5.51 13.21 -11.35
C HIS A 71 5.49 13.68 -9.89
N VAL A 72 6.36 13.10 -9.06
CA VAL A 72 6.61 13.54 -7.69
C VAL A 72 7.29 14.90 -7.71
N ARG A 73 6.64 15.91 -7.11
CA ARG A 73 7.24 17.23 -6.84
C ARG A 73 8.38 17.11 -5.84
N LEU A 74 9.60 16.90 -6.32
CA LEU A 74 10.79 16.74 -5.49
C LEU A 74 11.11 18.04 -4.73
N PRO A 75 11.49 17.99 -3.43
CA PRO A 75 11.74 19.19 -2.63
C PRO A 75 12.92 20.03 -3.13
N CYS A 76 13.81 19.45 -3.93
CA CYS A 76 14.99 20.08 -4.54
C CYS A 76 14.75 20.73 -5.92
N SER A 77 13.57 20.59 -6.53
CA SER A 77 13.22 21.25 -7.79
C SER A 77 13.39 22.78 -7.68
N PRO A 78 13.86 23.49 -8.74
CA PRO A 78 13.89 24.95 -8.76
C PRO A 78 12.54 25.62 -8.46
N GLU A 79 11.45 24.95 -8.84
CA GLU A 79 10.06 25.37 -8.67
C GLU A 79 9.51 25.10 -7.24
N SER A 80 10.30 24.44 -6.40
CA SER A 80 10.04 24.28 -4.96
C SER A 80 10.23 25.63 -4.25
N LEU A 81 9.27 26.53 -4.42
CA LEU A 81 9.22 27.85 -3.79
C LEU A 81 8.41 27.83 -2.49
N TYR A 82 8.71 28.76 -1.59
CA TYR A 82 8.02 28.89 -0.31
C TYR A 82 7.80 30.38 0.07
N PRO A 83 6.60 30.77 0.53
CA PRO A 83 6.33 32.13 0.99
C PRO A 83 7.01 32.38 2.34
N VAL A 84 7.74 33.49 2.45
CA VAL A 84 8.32 33.97 3.71
C VAL A 84 7.94 35.42 3.91
N GLU A 85 7.24 35.70 5.01
CA GLU A 85 6.95 37.05 5.49
C GLU A 85 8.25 37.71 5.98
N ASN A 86 8.52 38.92 5.52
CA ASN A 86 9.57 39.79 6.06
C ASN A 86 9.08 40.54 7.31
N SER A 87 10.00 41.21 8.01
CA SER A 87 9.71 42.08 9.17
C SER A 87 8.63 43.15 8.92
N ASN A 88 8.40 43.52 7.66
CA ASN A 88 7.46 44.55 7.22
C ASN A 88 6.08 43.96 6.81
N GLY A 89 5.84 42.65 7.00
CA GLY A 89 4.62 41.96 6.57
C GLY A 89 4.59 41.54 5.08
N GLU A 90 5.53 42.02 4.26
CA GLU A 90 5.66 41.57 2.86
C GLU A 90 5.96 40.07 2.76
N THR A 91 5.12 39.31 2.05
CA THR A 91 5.44 37.94 1.64
C THR A 91 6.35 37.96 0.41
N ARG A 92 7.52 37.32 0.50
CA ARG A 92 8.40 37.07 -0.65
C ARG A 92 8.65 35.57 -0.84
N LEU A 93 8.63 35.10 -2.08
CA LEU A 93 8.94 33.71 -2.41
C LEU A 93 10.45 33.46 -2.33
N LYS A 94 10.86 32.41 -1.61
CA LYS A 94 12.26 31.93 -1.55
C LYS A 94 12.34 30.51 -2.07
N LYS A 95 13.48 30.11 -2.65
CA LYS A 95 13.74 28.72 -3.04
C LYS A 95 13.80 27.84 -1.79
N ARG A 96 12.79 26.99 -1.60
CA ARG A 96 12.57 26.18 -0.39
C ARG A 96 13.73 25.22 -0.14
N TRP A 97 14.31 24.67 -1.21
CA TRP A 97 15.50 23.82 -1.08
C TRP A 97 16.68 24.55 -0.41
N LYS A 98 16.86 25.86 -0.63
CA LYS A 98 17.90 26.64 0.07
C LYS A 98 17.58 26.89 1.55
N MET A 99 16.31 26.84 1.95
CA MET A 99 15.92 26.84 3.37
C MET A 99 16.18 25.47 4.01
N ILE A 100 15.93 24.38 3.28
CA ILE A 100 16.21 23.00 3.73
C ILE A 100 17.72 22.76 3.85
N GLU A 101 18.52 23.15 2.84
CA GLU A 101 20.00 23.11 2.91
C GLU A 101 20.51 23.86 4.14
N HIS A 102 20.08 25.11 4.35
CA HIS A 102 20.49 25.90 5.51
C HIS A 102 20.12 25.19 6.83
N ALA A 103 18.88 24.73 6.99
CA ALA A 103 18.40 24.12 8.22
C ALA A 103 19.06 22.77 8.56
N LEU A 104 19.44 21.98 7.55
CA LEU A 104 20.03 20.64 7.72
C LEU A 104 21.58 20.64 7.63
N GLN A 105 22.21 21.78 7.35
CA GLN A 105 23.67 21.95 7.42
C GLN A 105 24.17 22.42 8.81
N HIS A 106 23.28 22.96 9.65
CA HIS A 106 23.61 23.32 11.03
C HIS A 106 23.53 22.08 11.94
N PRO A 107 24.36 22.00 13.00
CA PRO A 107 24.24 20.95 14.02
C PRO A 107 22.85 20.96 14.67
N ILE A 108 22.31 19.76 14.91
CA ILE A 108 21.03 19.54 15.59
C ILE A 108 21.32 18.56 16.73
N THR A 109 21.38 19.08 17.96
CA THR A 109 21.86 18.33 19.13
C THR A 109 20.76 17.64 19.92
N ASN A 110 19.49 18.00 19.70
CA ASN A 110 18.36 17.49 20.47
C ASN A 110 17.01 17.56 19.73
N SER A 111 15.98 16.98 20.34
CA SER A 111 14.65 16.85 19.74
C SER A 111 13.92 18.19 19.51
N LYS A 112 14.28 19.27 20.22
CA LYS A 112 13.71 20.61 20.02
C LYS A 112 14.32 21.28 18.79
N GLU A 113 15.64 21.28 18.67
CA GLU A 113 16.35 21.78 17.48
C GLU A 113 15.91 21.04 16.21
N LEU A 114 15.65 19.73 16.28
CA LEU A 114 15.10 18.96 15.16
C LEU A 114 13.69 19.45 14.75
N ALA A 115 12.82 19.71 15.72
CA ALA A 115 11.49 20.27 15.45
C ALA A 115 11.56 21.69 14.88
N GLU A 116 12.47 22.53 15.39
CA GLU A 116 12.69 23.90 14.92
C GLU A 116 13.27 23.95 13.50
N ALA A 117 14.25 23.09 13.20
CA ALA A 117 14.79 22.90 11.86
C ALA A 117 13.68 22.50 10.87
N ILE A 118 12.86 21.50 11.20
CA ILE A 118 11.73 21.07 10.36
C ILE A 118 10.70 22.20 10.16
N ILE A 119 10.44 23.01 11.18
CA ILE A 119 9.51 24.15 11.12
C ILE A 119 10.06 25.33 10.32
N SER A 120 11.38 25.51 10.22
CA SER A 120 11.99 26.64 9.49
C SER A 120 11.55 26.73 8.02
N TYR A 121 11.34 25.59 7.35
CA TYR A 121 10.81 25.46 5.99
C TYR A 121 9.38 24.90 5.94
N ASN A 122 8.67 24.89 7.08
CA ASN A 122 7.26 24.54 7.25
C ASN A 122 6.53 25.57 8.14
N THR A 123 6.88 26.85 8.05
CA THR A 123 6.44 27.92 8.97
C THR A 123 4.92 28.02 9.19
N LYS A 124 4.08 27.78 8.17
CA LYS A 124 2.60 27.77 8.30
C LYS A 124 2.11 26.71 9.31
N PHE A 125 2.92 25.71 9.65
CA PHE A 125 2.62 24.68 10.65
C PHE A 125 3.19 24.96 12.05
N LYS A 126 3.94 26.06 12.28
CA LYS A 126 4.55 26.40 13.60
C LYS A 126 3.55 26.46 14.76
N LYS A 127 2.32 26.90 14.50
CA LYS A 127 1.24 26.91 15.50
C LYS A 127 0.58 25.53 15.69
N ILE A 128 0.68 24.64 14.71
CA ILE A 128 -0.07 23.37 14.61
C ILE A 128 0.75 22.19 15.12
N TRP A 129 1.96 21.96 14.59
CA TRP A 129 2.82 20.84 15.00
C TRP A 129 3.52 21.15 16.33
N LYS A 130 3.52 20.18 17.24
CA LYS A 130 4.07 20.20 18.60
C LYS A 130 5.02 19.03 18.89
N PHE A 131 5.19 18.11 17.94
CA PHE A 131 6.23 17.08 17.94
C PHE A 131 6.25 16.21 19.22
N LYS A 132 5.07 15.99 19.82
CA LYS A 132 4.88 15.33 21.12
C LYS A 132 5.52 13.95 21.20
N ALA A 133 5.32 13.09 20.20
CA ALA A 133 5.94 11.77 20.15
C ALA A 133 7.46 11.87 19.92
N LEU A 134 7.94 12.82 19.12
CA LEU A 134 9.37 13.02 18.87
C LEU A 134 10.10 13.43 20.16
N HIS A 135 9.56 14.42 20.88
CA HIS A 135 10.13 14.86 22.16
C HIS A 135 10.06 13.74 23.21
N LYS A 136 8.91 13.06 23.35
CA LYS A 136 8.79 11.95 24.30
C LYS A 136 9.77 10.80 23.98
N PHE A 137 9.92 10.47 22.70
CA PHE A 137 10.80 9.39 22.26
C PHE A 137 12.25 9.61 22.71
N PHE A 138 12.81 10.78 22.38
CA PHE A 138 14.20 11.09 22.69
C PHE A 138 14.44 11.57 24.14
N ASN A 139 13.44 12.15 24.81
CA ASN A 139 13.61 12.77 26.13
C ASN A 139 13.08 11.90 27.30
N GLU A 140 12.25 10.88 27.03
CA GLU A 140 11.60 10.05 28.08
C GLU A 140 11.66 8.53 27.82
N TYR A 141 11.92 8.08 26.58
CA TYR A 141 11.70 6.67 26.19
C TYR A 141 12.95 5.88 25.81
N LEU A 142 13.90 6.52 25.12
CA LEU A 142 15.27 6.00 24.96
C LEU A 142 16.10 6.31 26.21
N GLU A 143 17.21 5.59 26.41
CA GLU A 143 18.21 6.01 27.40
C GLU A 143 19.02 7.23 26.89
N GLU A 144 19.72 7.92 27.79
CA GLU A 144 20.41 9.19 27.47
C GLU A 144 21.51 8.99 26.42
N GLU A 145 22.30 7.93 26.53
CA GLU A 145 23.36 7.57 25.58
C GLU A 145 22.82 7.15 24.21
N GLU A 146 21.62 6.55 24.18
CA GLU A 146 20.93 6.16 22.95
C GLU A 146 20.45 7.40 22.17
N SER A 147 19.85 8.37 22.87
CA SER A 147 19.48 9.67 22.30
C SER A 147 20.71 10.47 21.86
N GLN A 148 21.76 10.53 22.68
CA GLN A 148 22.97 11.28 22.35
C GLN A 148 23.66 10.73 21.09
N TYR A 149 23.81 9.40 20.95
CA TYR A 149 24.32 8.79 19.72
C TYR A 149 23.44 9.10 18.50
N PHE A 150 22.11 9.16 18.68
CA PHE A 150 21.22 9.54 17.58
C PHE A 150 21.53 10.95 17.07
N PHE A 151 21.65 11.96 17.95
CA PHE A 151 21.91 13.34 17.53
C PHE A 151 23.35 13.59 17.07
N ASP A 152 24.36 12.98 17.71
CA ASP A 152 25.77 13.19 17.38
C ASP A 152 26.22 12.42 16.12
N VAL A 153 25.67 11.22 15.88
CA VAL A 153 26.19 10.29 14.86
C VAL A 153 25.14 9.96 13.80
N THR A 154 23.90 9.66 14.20
CA THR A 154 22.91 9.13 13.23
C THR A 154 22.26 10.25 12.42
N LEU A 155 21.71 11.27 13.08
CA LEU A 155 20.98 12.37 12.46
C LEU A 155 21.83 13.19 11.46
N PRO A 156 23.13 13.47 11.69
CA PRO A 156 23.96 14.16 10.71
C PRO A 156 24.15 13.37 9.42
N GLU A 157 24.21 12.03 9.49
CA GLU A 157 24.24 11.20 8.28
C GLU A 157 22.88 11.13 7.58
N ILE A 158 21.75 11.10 8.32
CA ILE A 158 20.41 11.26 7.71
C ILE A 158 20.32 12.62 7.00
N ALA A 159 20.87 13.70 7.57
CA ALA A 159 20.90 15.02 6.95
C ALA A 159 21.75 15.06 5.68
N LYS A 160 22.97 14.53 5.70
CA LYS A 160 23.84 14.36 4.51
C LYS A 160 23.16 13.53 3.42
N LEU A 161 22.49 12.45 3.80
CA LEU A 161 21.73 11.57 2.91
C LEU A 161 20.52 12.31 2.30
N ALA A 162 19.75 13.06 3.09
CA ALA A 162 18.62 13.86 2.60
C ALA A 162 19.07 14.96 1.62
N LEU A 163 20.13 15.70 1.96
CA LEU A 163 20.71 16.76 1.12
C LEU A 163 21.41 16.22 -0.15
N SER A 164 21.71 14.92 -0.20
CA SER A 164 22.23 14.25 -1.40
C SER A 164 21.16 13.95 -2.46
N LEU A 165 19.88 14.29 -2.23
CA LEU A 165 18.78 14.05 -3.16
C LEU A 165 19.06 14.51 -4.62
N PRO A 166 19.59 15.73 -4.89
CA PRO A 166 19.88 16.16 -6.26
C PRO A 166 20.96 15.33 -6.98
N LYS A 167 21.75 14.55 -6.23
CA LYS A 167 22.81 13.67 -6.76
C LYS A 167 22.32 12.23 -6.92
N LEU A 168 21.42 11.78 -6.03
CA LEU A 168 20.94 10.40 -5.98
C LEU A 168 19.67 10.17 -6.81
N VAL A 169 18.78 11.16 -6.92
CA VAL A 169 17.54 11.10 -7.70
C VAL A 169 17.60 12.16 -8.80
N GLN A 170 18.24 11.81 -9.91
CA GLN A 170 18.46 12.68 -11.08
C GLN A 170 17.44 12.46 -12.21
N SER A 171 16.55 11.49 -12.06
CA SER A 171 15.44 11.19 -12.98
C SER A 171 14.11 11.41 -12.25
N PRO A 172 13.08 12.00 -12.89
CA PRO A 172 11.80 12.25 -12.25
C PRO A 172 11.10 10.93 -11.90
N ILE A 173 10.41 10.91 -10.76
CA ILE A 173 9.63 9.76 -10.29
C ILE A 173 8.20 9.94 -10.81
N PRO A 174 7.68 9.09 -11.71
CA PRO A 174 6.28 9.18 -12.12
C PRO A 174 5.34 8.79 -10.97
N LEU A 175 4.12 9.30 -11.00
CA LEU A 175 3.06 8.90 -10.07
C LEU A 175 2.34 7.67 -10.61
N LEU A 176 2.22 6.63 -9.80
CA LEU A 176 1.43 5.45 -10.09
C LEU A 176 -0.05 5.79 -9.83
N LYS A 177 -0.69 6.48 -10.78
CA LYS A 177 -2.11 6.90 -10.71
C LYS A 177 -3.07 5.74 -10.93
N GLN A 178 -4.33 5.95 -10.57
CA GLN A 178 -5.41 4.99 -10.83
C GLN A 178 -5.54 4.61 -12.32
N ASN A 179 -5.97 3.37 -12.57
CA ASN A 179 -6.16 2.76 -13.89
C ASN A 179 -4.84 2.58 -14.69
N MET A 180 -3.67 2.84 -14.11
CA MET A 180 -2.39 2.67 -14.79
C MET A 180 -1.75 1.31 -14.52
N ASN A 181 -1.39 0.60 -15.59
CA ASN A 181 -0.51 -0.57 -15.57
C ASN A 181 0.94 -0.12 -15.80
N ILE A 182 1.65 0.20 -14.71
CA ILE A 182 2.96 0.90 -14.72
C ILE A 182 3.82 0.49 -13.51
N SER A 183 5.14 0.45 -13.70
CA SER A 183 6.12 0.12 -12.67
C SER A 183 7.27 1.13 -12.55
N ILE A 184 7.90 1.14 -11.37
CA ILE A 184 9.10 1.92 -11.06
C ILE A 184 10.14 1.01 -10.40
N SER A 185 11.39 1.08 -10.84
CA SER A 185 12.54 0.50 -10.13
C SER A 185 13.47 1.60 -9.59
N LEU A 186 13.78 1.53 -8.30
CA LEU A 186 14.71 2.44 -7.60
C LEU A 186 15.84 1.62 -6.96
N SER A 187 17.02 2.22 -6.74
CA SER A 187 18.01 1.60 -5.84
C SER A 187 17.59 1.76 -4.38
N GLN A 188 18.02 0.84 -3.51
CA GLN A 188 17.79 0.96 -2.07
C GLN A 188 18.38 2.28 -1.52
N GLN A 189 19.54 2.73 -2.04
CA GLN A 189 20.13 4.02 -1.68
C GLN A 189 19.23 5.22 -2.06
N GLN A 190 18.57 5.18 -3.23
CA GLN A 190 17.60 6.20 -3.61
C GLN A 190 16.41 6.22 -2.66
N ILE A 191 15.92 5.05 -2.26
CA ILE A 191 14.83 4.91 -1.29
C ILE A 191 15.22 5.48 0.08
N SER A 192 16.41 5.16 0.59
CA SER A 192 16.93 5.76 1.83
C SER A 192 17.02 7.28 1.77
N CYS A 193 17.42 7.85 0.63
CA CYS A 193 17.46 9.29 0.40
C CYS A 193 16.06 9.94 0.37
N LEU A 194 15.10 9.28 -0.30
CA LEU A 194 13.70 9.73 -0.36
C LEU A 194 13.01 9.64 1.01
N LEU A 195 13.33 8.63 1.81
CA LEU A 195 12.82 8.48 3.18
C LEU A 195 13.50 9.43 4.17
N ALA A 196 14.78 9.75 4.01
CA ALA A 196 15.43 10.80 4.80
C ALA A 196 14.77 12.18 4.57
N ASN A 197 14.36 12.46 3.33
CA ASN A 197 13.53 13.63 3.01
C ASN A 197 12.11 13.57 3.62
N ALA A 198 11.52 12.38 3.75
CA ALA A 198 10.23 12.17 4.42
C ALA A 198 10.31 12.40 5.94
N PHE A 199 11.38 11.92 6.57
CA PHE A 199 11.72 12.14 7.99
C PHE A 199 11.80 13.65 8.29
N PHE A 200 12.63 14.38 7.54
CA PHE A 200 12.74 15.84 7.65
C PHE A 200 11.52 16.62 7.11
N CYS A 201 10.44 15.94 6.73
CA CYS A 201 9.16 16.52 6.29
C CYS A 201 9.31 17.54 5.15
N THR A 202 10.22 17.26 4.20
CA THR A 202 10.61 18.22 3.15
C THR A 202 9.61 18.26 2.00
N TYR A 203 8.84 17.19 1.72
CA TYR A 203 8.04 17.13 0.49
C TYR A 203 7.00 18.26 0.40
N PRO A 204 7.00 19.07 -0.67
CA PRO A 204 6.05 20.15 -0.87
C PRO A 204 4.64 19.61 -1.12
N ARG A 205 3.62 20.41 -0.79
CA ARG A 205 2.18 20.10 -0.98
C ARG A 205 1.61 18.87 -0.25
N ARG A 206 2.43 17.98 0.35
CA ARG A 206 1.99 16.74 1.06
C ARG A 206 1.54 16.92 2.53
N ASN A 207 1.55 18.15 3.06
CA ASN A 207 1.29 18.45 4.48
C ASN A 207 -0.16 18.91 4.79
N THR A 208 -0.99 19.14 3.78
CA THR A 208 -2.39 19.56 3.95
C THR A 208 -3.33 18.36 4.10
N ARG A 209 -4.42 18.54 4.85
CA ARG A 209 -5.52 17.56 5.00
C ARG A 209 -6.83 18.03 4.36
N LYS A 210 -6.82 19.14 3.59
CA LYS A 210 -8.00 19.62 2.84
C LYS A 210 -8.27 18.67 1.66
N ARG A 211 -9.50 18.17 1.52
CA ARG A 211 -9.88 17.15 0.50
C ARG A 211 -9.68 17.61 -0.94
N ASN A 212 -9.83 18.91 -1.22
CA ASN A 212 -9.72 19.47 -2.57
C ASN A 212 -8.28 19.97 -2.79
N THR A 213 -7.29 19.07 -2.73
CA THR A 213 -5.88 19.40 -2.94
C THR A 213 -5.18 18.32 -3.76
N GLU A 214 -4.14 18.71 -4.52
CA GLU A 214 -3.47 17.90 -5.54
C GLU A 214 -3.11 16.45 -5.13
N TYR A 215 -2.74 16.24 -3.87
CA TYR A 215 -2.31 14.93 -3.35
C TYR A 215 -3.32 14.34 -2.36
N SER A 216 -4.60 14.73 -2.38
CA SER A 216 -5.61 14.22 -1.44
C SER A 216 -5.98 12.75 -1.67
N SER A 217 -5.75 12.23 -2.88
CA SER A 217 -5.85 10.80 -3.23
C SER A 217 -4.59 9.98 -2.89
N TYR A 218 -3.56 10.59 -2.31
CA TYR A 218 -2.29 9.93 -1.97
C TYR A 218 -2.09 9.81 -0.46
N PRO A 219 -1.35 8.80 0.03
CA PRO A 219 -0.98 8.71 1.44
C PRO A 219 -0.13 9.91 1.91
N HIS A 220 -0.12 10.19 3.21
CA HIS A 220 0.80 11.19 3.79
C HIS A 220 2.20 10.59 3.92
N ILE A 221 3.18 11.13 3.19
CA ILE A 221 4.59 10.68 3.22
C ILE A 221 5.44 11.37 4.30
N ASN A 222 5.16 12.64 4.66
CA ASN A 222 5.97 13.38 5.63
C ASN A 222 5.69 12.92 7.08
N PHE A 223 6.76 12.69 7.86
CA PHE A 223 6.69 12.05 9.18
C PHE A 223 6.05 12.92 10.29
N SER A 224 5.66 14.16 10.00
CA SER A 224 5.11 15.11 10.99
C SER A 224 3.85 14.62 11.70
N SER A 225 3.05 13.76 11.05
CA SER A 225 1.88 13.13 11.69
C SER A 225 2.26 12.05 12.72
N LEU A 226 3.41 11.39 12.56
CA LEU A 226 3.94 10.42 13.52
C LEU A 226 4.55 11.16 14.73
N TYR A 227 5.28 12.24 14.47
CA TYR A 227 5.85 13.09 15.52
C TYR A 227 4.78 13.78 16.38
N GLU A 228 3.59 14.07 15.84
CA GLU A 228 2.49 14.71 16.58
C GLU A 228 1.64 13.75 17.44
N CYS A 229 1.85 12.43 17.32
CA CYS A 229 1.13 11.44 18.12
C CYS A 229 1.33 11.63 19.64
N ARG A 230 0.39 11.13 20.46
CA ARG A 230 0.45 11.19 21.94
C ARG A 230 1.53 10.27 22.57
N GLY A 231 2.36 9.61 21.78
CA GLY A 231 3.44 8.73 22.26
C GLY A 231 2.94 7.51 23.06
N SER A 232 2.07 6.70 22.44
CA SER A 232 1.77 5.32 22.89
C SER A 232 2.96 4.40 22.64
N SER A 233 3.03 3.26 23.33
CA SER A 233 4.17 2.31 23.19
C SER A 233 4.41 1.92 21.73
N SER A 234 3.36 1.55 21.00
CA SER A 234 3.40 1.25 19.56
C SER A 234 3.99 2.38 18.70
N VAL A 235 3.77 3.65 19.05
CA VAL A 235 4.36 4.79 18.32
C VAL A 235 5.85 4.95 18.64
N MET A 236 6.27 4.71 19.89
CA MET A 236 7.69 4.74 20.26
C MET A 236 8.46 3.58 19.62
N GLU A 237 7.89 2.38 19.59
CA GLU A 237 8.51 1.18 19.02
C GLU A 237 8.58 1.26 17.48
N LYS A 238 7.59 1.87 16.82
CA LYS A 238 7.72 2.25 15.41
C LYS A 238 8.85 3.28 15.17
N LEU A 239 9.02 4.26 16.05
CA LEU A 239 10.16 5.20 15.96
C LEU A 239 11.51 4.50 16.16
N LYS A 240 11.63 3.50 17.05
CA LYS A 240 12.83 2.64 17.12
C LYS A 240 13.11 1.96 15.78
N CYS A 241 12.10 1.30 15.19
CA CYS A 241 12.26 0.60 13.91
C CYS A 241 12.78 1.53 12.79
N LEU A 242 12.21 2.74 12.68
CA LEU A 242 12.57 3.73 11.66
C LEU A 242 13.97 4.33 11.88
N CYS A 243 14.32 4.66 13.13
CA CYS A 243 15.65 5.14 13.48
C CYS A 243 16.73 4.04 13.31
N HIS A 244 16.39 2.78 13.60
CA HIS A 244 17.25 1.63 13.35
C HIS A 244 17.54 1.43 11.85
N TYR A 245 16.51 1.54 10.99
CA TYR A 245 16.70 1.55 9.55
C TYR A 245 17.68 2.64 9.10
N PHE A 246 17.48 3.88 9.55
CA PHE A 246 18.39 4.98 9.22
C PHE A 246 19.83 4.73 9.70
N LYS A 247 20.02 4.26 10.94
CA LYS A 247 21.32 3.83 11.46
C LYS A 247 21.99 2.80 10.54
N ARG A 248 21.26 1.77 10.09
CA ARG A 248 21.79 0.72 9.20
C ARG A 248 22.17 1.26 7.82
N VAL A 249 21.30 2.01 7.14
CA VAL A 249 21.58 2.49 5.75
C VAL A 249 22.59 3.62 5.69
N CYS A 250 22.77 4.39 6.78
CA CYS A 250 23.85 5.37 6.90
C CYS A 250 25.19 4.71 7.23
N THR A 251 25.21 3.68 8.09
CA THR A 251 26.44 2.92 8.42
C THR A 251 26.94 2.07 7.23
N LYS A 252 26.03 1.43 6.49
CA LYS A 252 26.36 0.65 5.28
C LYS A 252 25.33 0.96 4.19
N VAL A 253 25.77 1.72 3.19
CA VAL A 253 24.93 2.11 2.05
C VAL A 253 24.37 0.86 1.34
N PRO A 254 23.04 0.73 1.18
CA PRO A 254 22.44 -0.46 0.61
C PRO A 254 22.61 -0.48 -0.91
N VAL A 255 22.98 -1.66 -1.41
CA VAL A 255 23.47 -1.90 -2.78
C VAL A 255 22.43 -2.45 -3.75
N GLY A 256 21.27 -2.86 -3.25
CA GLY A 256 20.24 -3.49 -4.07
C GLY A 256 19.28 -2.52 -4.74
N VAL A 257 18.21 -3.09 -5.27
CA VAL A 257 17.12 -2.35 -5.92
C VAL A 257 15.77 -2.89 -5.46
N VAL A 258 14.74 -2.03 -5.51
CA VAL A 258 13.34 -2.39 -5.25
C VAL A 258 12.54 -2.02 -6.50
N THR A 259 11.59 -2.86 -6.87
CA THR A 259 10.64 -2.60 -7.96
C THR A 259 9.21 -2.62 -7.44
N VAL A 260 8.43 -1.64 -7.84
CA VAL A 260 7.00 -1.51 -7.53
C VAL A 260 6.23 -1.57 -8.85
N TRP A 261 5.21 -2.42 -8.94
CA TRP A 261 4.26 -2.45 -10.05
C TRP A 261 2.88 -2.09 -9.53
N ARG A 262 2.20 -1.10 -10.13
CA ARG A 262 0.74 -0.94 -10.03
C ARG A 262 0.10 -1.72 -11.17
N ARG A 263 -0.95 -2.47 -10.85
CA ARG A 263 -1.83 -3.12 -11.82
C ARG A 263 -3.26 -2.64 -11.64
N SER A 264 -3.97 -2.45 -12.75
CA SER A 264 -5.43 -2.35 -12.86
C SER A 264 -5.91 -3.46 -13.79
N ALA A 265 -6.91 -4.22 -13.36
CA ALA A 265 -7.44 -5.36 -14.13
C ALA A 265 -8.31 -4.93 -15.32
N GLY A 266 -9.05 -3.83 -15.20
CA GLY A 266 -10.12 -3.51 -16.15
C GLY A 266 -11.09 -4.69 -16.31
N ASP A 267 -11.49 -4.96 -17.55
CA ASP A 267 -12.47 -6.00 -17.90
C ASP A 267 -11.87 -7.43 -17.93
N ALA A 268 -10.62 -7.63 -17.50
CA ALA A 268 -9.95 -8.94 -17.52
C ALA A 268 -10.36 -9.89 -16.38
N VAL A 269 -11.25 -9.46 -15.48
CA VAL A 269 -11.73 -10.25 -14.32
C VAL A 269 -12.65 -11.38 -14.79
N PRO A 270 -12.46 -12.63 -14.34
CA PRO A 270 -13.31 -13.75 -14.78
C PRO A 270 -14.74 -13.66 -14.23
N ALA A 271 -15.71 -14.14 -15.01
CA ALA A 271 -17.07 -14.39 -14.54
C ALA A 271 -17.07 -15.59 -13.57
N TRP A 272 -17.22 -15.30 -12.27
CA TRP A 272 -16.97 -16.29 -11.20
C TRP A 272 -17.91 -17.49 -11.21
N ASP A 273 -19.15 -17.28 -11.61
CA ASP A 273 -20.24 -18.27 -11.66
C ASP A 273 -20.08 -19.32 -12.77
N THR A 274 -19.22 -19.05 -13.75
CA THR A 274 -18.89 -19.93 -14.89
C THR A 274 -17.50 -20.58 -14.79
N GLN A 275 -16.74 -20.33 -13.71
CA GLN A 275 -15.42 -20.93 -13.51
C GLN A 275 -15.49 -22.45 -13.28
N ASP A 276 -14.88 -23.21 -14.18
CA ASP A 276 -14.81 -24.68 -14.18
C ASP A 276 -13.69 -25.26 -13.29
N ALA A 277 -12.73 -24.43 -12.87
CA ALA A 277 -11.61 -24.84 -12.03
C ALA A 277 -12.08 -25.56 -10.75
N SER A 278 -11.70 -26.83 -10.58
CA SER A 278 -11.97 -27.59 -9.35
C SER A 278 -11.10 -27.11 -8.19
N LEU A 279 -11.71 -26.93 -7.02
CA LEU A 279 -10.98 -26.58 -5.80
C LEU A 279 -9.99 -27.68 -5.39
N ALA A 280 -10.25 -28.95 -5.72
CA ALA A 280 -9.35 -30.07 -5.45
C ALA A 280 -7.99 -29.96 -6.16
N ALA A 281 -7.86 -29.09 -7.15
CA ALA A 281 -6.62 -28.85 -7.90
C ALA A 281 -5.72 -27.76 -7.27
N LEU A 282 -6.08 -27.21 -6.11
CA LEU A 282 -5.29 -26.18 -5.40
C LEU A 282 -4.36 -26.82 -4.35
N PRO A 283 -3.02 -26.73 -4.50
CA PRO A 283 -2.12 -27.08 -3.41
C PRO A 283 -2.30 -26.05 -2.28
N LEU A 284 -2.92 -26.50 -1.18
CA LEU A 284 -3.26 -25.70 -0.01
C LEU A 284 -2.47 -26.16 1.22
N HIS A 285 -1.74 -25.24 1.81
CA HIS A 285 -1.06 -25.38 3.09
C HIS A 285 -1.69 -24.42 4.10
N VAL A 286 -2.00 -24.87 5.32
CA VAL A 286 -2.57 -24.01 6.37
C VAL A 286 -1.80 -24.21 7.67
N ASP A 287 -1.31 -23.11 8.24
CA ASP A 287 -0.35 -23.06 9.35
C ASP A 287 -0.84 -22.10 10.44
N SER A 288 -0.81 -22.54 11.70
CA SER A 288 -1.28 -21.76 12.85
C SER A 288 -0.22 -20.98 13.61
N GLU A 289 1.07 -21.10 13.28
CA GLU A 289 2.17 -20.48 14.03
C GLU A 289 3.03 -19.53 13.19
N THR A 290 3.31 -19.87 11.93
CA THR A 290 4.16 -19.05 11.05
C THR A 290 3.47 -17.74 10.66
N THR A 291 4.26 -16.68 10.51
CA THR A 291 3.81 -15.36 10.07
C THR A 291 4.20 -15.08 8.62
N ILE A 292 3.40 -14.26 7.92
CA ILE A 292 3.55 -13.97 6.48
C ILE A 292 4.94 -13.43 6.12
N GLU A 293 5.58 -12.61 6.96
CA GLU A 293 6.94 -12.11 6.69
C GLU A 293 8.03 -13.17 6.75
N ASN A 294 7.80 -14.27 7.47
CA ASN A 294 8.69 -15.43 7.55
C ASN A 294 8.37 -16.49 6.48
N ALA A 295 7.30 -16.31 5.68
CA ALA A 295 6.96 -17.14 4.54
C ALA A 295 7.89 -16.85 3.34
N HIS A 296 9.16 -17.23 3.49
CA HIS A 296 10.22 -16.98 2.51
C HIS A 296 9.90 -17.61 1.15
N GLY A 297 10.30 -16.94 0.05
CA GLY A 297 10.06 -17.41 -1.31
C GLY A 297 8.65 -17.14 -1.88
N LEU A 298 7.62 -17.04 -1.03
CA LEU A 298 6.25 -16.76 -1.45
C LEU A 298 6.02 -15.29 -1.84
N ILE A 299 4.90 -15.02 -2.53
CA ILE A 299 4.31 -13.68 -2.54
C ILE A 299 3.59 -13.48 -1.20
N GLN A 300 4.18 -12.62 -0.36
CA GLN A 300 3.72 -12.31 0.99
C GLN A 300 2.62 -11.24 0.91
N VAL A 301 1.39 -11.57 1.32
CA VAL A 301 0.26 -10.65 1.21
C VAL A 301 0.28 -9.60 2.32
N ASP A 302 0.23 -8.33 1.92
CA ASP A 302 0.02 -7.17 2.77
C ASP A 302 -1.49 -6.86 2.82
N PHE A 303 -2.06 -6.88 4.02
CA PHE A 303 -3.49 -6.65 4.29
C PHE A 303 -3.80 -5.15 4.27
N ALA A 304 -3.48 -4.53 3.15
CA ALA A 304 -3.27 -3.10 3.01
C ALA A 304 -4.54 -2.27 3.26
N ASN A 305 -4.32 -0.99 3.56
CA ASN A 305 -5.31 0.04 3.33
C ASN A 305 -5.28 0.44 1.85
N ARG A 306 -6.42 0.89 1.30
CA ARG A 306 -6.45 1.40 -0.08
C ARG A 306 -5.51 2.59 -0.29
N TYR A 307 -5.16 3.31 0.77
CA TYR A 307 -4.01 4.21 0.83
C TYR A 307 -2.82 3.44 1.45
N LEU A 308 -1.87 3.00 0.63
CA LEU A 308 -0.75 2.15 1.08
C LEU A 308 -0.03 2.69 2.33
N GLY A 309 0.36 1.77 3.21
CA GLY A 309 0.98 2.06 4.50
C GLY A 309 -0.01 2.52 5.56
N GLY A 310 -1.31 2.65 5.24
CA GLY A 310 -2.41 2.89 6.17
C GLY A 310 -2.11 3.95 7.23
N GLY A 311 -2.05 3.52 8.49
CA GLY A 311 -1.75 4.35 9.65
C GLY A 311 -0.27 4.42 10.05
N VAL A 312 0.70 3.98 9.22
CA VAL A 312 2.08 3.74 9.66
C VAL A 312 2.77 5.00 10.18
N LEU A 313 2.56 6.15 9.53
CA LEU A 313 3.01 7.47 10.00
C LEU A 313 1.99 8.16 10.94
N THR A 314 1.17 7.37 11.65
CA THR A 314 0.24 7.82 12.71
C THR A 314 0.16 6.77 13.84
N TYR A 315 -1.03 6.36 14.28
CA TYR A 315 -1.26 5.39 15.36
C TYR A 315 -1.43 3.94 14.89
N GLY A 316 -1.54 3.69 13.58
CA GLY A 316 -1.73 2.33 13.04
C GLY A 316 -0.55 1.41 13.37
N CYS A 317 -0.83 0.16 13.73
CA CYS A 317 0.17 -0.82 14.16
C CYS A 317 -0.35 -2.27 14.01
N VAL A 318 -1.17 -2.53 13.00
CA VAL A 318 -1.59 -3.89 12.58
C VAL A 318 -0.66 -4.38 11.46
N GLN A 319 -1.02 -5.47 10.77
CA GLN A 319 -0.13 -6.21 9.86
C GLN A 319 0.56 -5.31 8.79
N GLU A 320 -0.18 -4.45 8.09
CA GLU A 320 0.38 -3.46 7.14
C GLU A 320 1.41 -2.54 7.80
N GLU A 321 1.05 -1.85 8.88
CA GLU A 321 1.95 -0.87 9.49
C GLU A 321 3.17 -1.51 10.17
N ILE A 322 3.02 -2.71 10.74
CA ILE A 322 4.13 -3.51 11.27
C ILE A 322 5.08 -3.87 10.13
N ARG A 323 4.55 -4.39 9.01
CA ARG A 323 5.35 -4.75 7.84
C ARG A 323 6.09 -3.54 7.28
N PHE A 324 5.44 -2.38 7.21
CA PHE A 324 6.06 -1.14 6.74
C PHE A 324 7.11 -0.56 7.70
N VAL A 325 7.15 -0.88 9.01
CA VAL A 325 8.25 -0.43 9.88
C VAL A 325 9.38 -1.45 10.03
N ILE A 326 9.13 -2.75 9.86
CA ILE A 326 10.22 -3.74 9.82
C ILE A 326 10.92 -3.77 8.45
N CYS A 327 10.23 -3.38 7.38
CA CYS A 327 10.77 -3.16 6.05
C CYS A 327 10.52 -1.70 5.56
N PRO A 328 11.16 -0.65 6.11
CA PRO A 328 10.84 0.76 5.82
C PRO A 328 10.92 1.20 4.36
N GLU A 329 11.59 0.44 3.51
CA GLU A 329 11.61 0.70 2.06
C GLU A 329 10.22 0.66 1.42
N LEU A 330 9.26 -0.06 2.03
CA LEU A 330 7.84 -0.06 1.62
C LEU A 330 7.18 1.32 1.77
N ILE A 331 7.60 2.13 2.76
CA ILE A 331 7.07 3.49 2.99
C ILE A 331 7.31 4.41 1.77
N VAL A 332 8.29 4.10 0.91
CA VAL A 332 8.52 4.92 -0.30
C VAL A 332 7.33 4.88 -1.28
N THR A 333 6.52 3.82 -1.26
CA THR A 333 5.30 3.73 -2.09
C THR A 333 4.31 4.85 -1.77
N MET A 334 4.25 5.29 -0.50
CA MET A 334 3.42 6.41 -0.04
C MET A 334 3.76 7.73 -0.75
N LEU A 335 4.96 7.86 -1.32
CA LEU A 335 5.38 9.06 -2.05
C LEU A 335 4.72 9.16 -3.45
N PHE A 336 4.54 8.04 -4.16
CA PHE A 336 4.17 8.04 -5.58
C PHE A 336 2.95 7.19 -5.94
N THR A 337 2.41 6.37 -5.04
CA THR A 337 1.24 5.53 -5.31
C THR A 337 -0.05 6.22 -4.90
N GLU A 338 -0.96 6.39 -5.85
CA GLU A 338 -2.33 6.87 -5.59
C GLU A 338 -3.17 5.79 -4.89
N MET A 339 -4.19 6.17 -4.14
CA MET A 339 -5.14 5.23 -3.53
C MET A 339 -5.71 4.22 -4.54
N MET A 340 -5.84 2.96 -4.13
CA MET A 340 -6.32 1.86 -4.99
C MET A 340 -7.84 1.89 -5.19
N LYS A 341 -8.27 1.56 -6.41
CA LYS A 341 -9.65 1.16 -6.78
C LYS A 341 -9.91 -0.33 -6.46
N PRO A 342 -11.16 -0.82 -6.56
CA PRO A 342 -11.47 -2.25 -6.36
C PRO A 342 -10.73 -3.20 -7.31
N ASP A 343 -10.46 -2.77 -8.53
CA ASP A 343 -9.83 -3.53 -9.62
C ASP A 343 -8.28 -3.44 -9.64
N GLU A 344 -7.66 -2.86 -8.61
CA GLU A 344 -6.21 -2.57 -8.59
C GLU A 344 -5.44 -3.32 -7.49
N ALA A 345 -4.17 -3.60 -7.74
CA ALA A 345 -3.24 -4.10 -6.72
C ALA A 345 -1.82 -3.55 -6.94
N VAL A 346 -0.98 -3.64 -5.90
CA VAL A 346 0.41 -3.20 -5.97
C VAL A 346 1.36 -4.29 -5.48
N LEU A 347 2.25 -4.73 -6.36
CA LEU A 347 3.33 -5.67 -6.04
C LEU A 347 4.63 -4.90 -5.79
N ILE A 348 5.35 -5.23 -4.73
CA ILE A 348 6.67 -4.71 -4.40
C ILE A 348 7.64 -5.88 -4.30
N LEU A 349 8.77 -5.84 -5.01
CA LEU A 349 9.84 -6.84 -4.94
C LEU A 349 11.16 -6.17 -4.60
N GLY A 350 11.86 -6.68 -3.59
CA GLY A 350 13.26 -6.33 -3.31
C GLY A 350 13.53 -5.63 -1.99
N CYS A 351 12.50 -5.32 -1.21
CA CYS A 351 12.65 -4.68 0.10
C CYS A 351 13.43 -5.56 1.08
N GLU A 352 14.27 -4.94 1.90
CA GLU A 352 15.00 -5.58 2.99
C GLU A 352 14.24 -5.46 4.32
N ARG A 353 14.27 -6.53 5.14
CA ARG A 353 13.87 -6.47 6.56
C ARG A 353 15.02 -5.96 7.40
N TYR A 354 14.79 -4.91 8.17
CA TYR A 354 15.80 -4.26 9.00
C TYR A 354 15.63 -4.57 10.49
N SER A 355 14.42 -4.90 10.94
CA SER A 355 14.11 -5.02 12.36
C SER A 355 13.40 -6.32 12.70
N GLU A 356 13.69 -6.83 13.88
CA GLU A 356 12.90 -7.84 14.56
C GLU A 356 11.87 -7.21 15.47
N TYR A 357 10.76 -7.93 15.70
CA TYR A 357 9.69 -7.48 16.58
C TYR A 357 9.05 -8.64 17.35
N SER A 358 8.17 -8.29 18.29
CA SER A 358 7.19 -9.19 18.89
C SER A 358 5.90 -8.43 19.22
N GLY A 359 4.82 -9.16 19.51
CA GLY A 359 3.51 -8.57 19.79
C GLY A 359 2.84 -7.94 18.56
N TYR A 360 1.70 -7.30 18.79
CA TYR A 360 0.83 -6.79 17.73
C TYR A 360 -0.02 -5.62 18.23
N SER A 361 -0.35 -4.64 17.37
CA SER A 361 -1.15 -3.48 17.77
C SER A 361 -0.54 -2.77 18.99
N ASN A 362 -1.25 -2.70 20.13
CA ASN A 362 -0.76 -2.05 21.34
C ASN A 362 0.39 -2.79 22.05
N SER A 363 0.62 -4.08 21.77
CA SER A 363 1.74 -4.86 22.34
C SER A 363 2.95 -4.96 21.42
N PHE A 364 2.92 -4.30 20.24
CA PHE A 364 4.06 -4.26 19.32
C PHE A 364 5.32 -3.69 20.01
N SER A 365 6.42 -4.45 19.95
CA SER A 365 7.75 -4.09 20.43
C SER A 365 8.79 -4.44 19.38
N TRP A 366 9.73 -3.54 19.13
CA TRP A 366 11.00 -3.87 18.51
C TRP A 366 11.77 -4.82 19.44
N THR A 367 12.44 -5.84 18.88
CA THR A 367 13.20 -6.83 19.67
C THR A 367 14.67 -6.94 19.26
N GLY A 368 15.07 -6.41 18.10
CA GLY A 368 16.46 -6.42 17.66
C GLY A 368 16.66 -5.98 16.22
N ALA A 369 17.93 -5.98 15.78
CA ALA A 369 18.28 -5.80 14.39
C ALA A 369 18.08 -7.11 13.60
N HIS A 370 17.42 -7.05 12.44
CA HIS A 370 17.33 -8.19 11.54
C HIS A 370 18.50 -8.18 10.54
N GLY A 371 19.19 -9.31 10.43
CA GLY A 371 20.23 -9.56 9.44
C GLY A 371 19.65 -10.30 8.24
N ASP A 372 19.05 -9.58 7.29
CA ASP A 372 18.33 -10.17 6.17
C ASP A 372 19.26 -10.99 5.25
N VAL A 373 19.11 -12.32 5.31
CA VAL A 373 19.82 -13.31 4.49
C VAL A 373 19.08 -13.68 3.19
N THR A 374 17.93 -13.06 2.90
CA THR A 374 17.16 -13.32 1.68
C THR A 374 18.03 -13.07 0.44
N PRO A 375 18.24 -14.08 -0.43
CA PRO A 375 19.12 -13.93 -1.59
C PRO A 375 18.59 -12.86 -2.55
N ARG A 376 19.50 -12.32 -3.36
CA ARG A 376 19.15 -11.39 -4.44
C ARG A 376 18.90 -12.17 -5.73
N ASP A 377 18.00 -11.64 -6.56
CA ASP A 377 17.80 -12.10 -7.92
C ASP A 377 18.80 -11.46 -8.90
N SER A 378 18.76 -11.88 -10.17
CA SER A 378 19.66 -11.38 -11.22
C SER A 378 19.53 -9.87 -11.50
N ALA A 379 18.49 -9.21 -10.99
CA ALA A 379 18.31 -7.76 -11.07
C ALA A 379 18.78 -7.02 -9.80
N GLY A 380 19.29 -7.73 -8.79
CA GLY A 380 19.74 -7.18 -7.51
C GLY A 380 18.64 -6.94 -6.47
N ARG A 381 17.40 -7.35 -6.76
CA ARG A 381 16.26 -7.28 -5.82
C ARG A 381 16.39 -8.43 -4.82
N ARG A 382 16.17 -8.20 -3.53
CA ARG A 382 15.95 -9.35 -2.61
C ARG A 382 14.74 -10.15 -3.08
N ARG A 383 14.79 -11.49 -2.95
CA ARG A 383 13.69 -12.40 -3.29
C ARG A 383 12.58 -12.39 -2.23
N CYS A 384 12.10 -11.19 -1.92
CA CYS A 384 11.03 -10.87 -0.99
C CYS A 384 9.96 -10.06 -1.77
N ALA A 385 8.85 -10.72 -2.10
CA ALA A 385 7.73 -10.14 -2.82
C ALA A 385 6.60 -9.83 -1.83
N VAL A 386 6.16 -8.57 -1.79
CA VAL A 386 5.06 -8.08 -0.95
C VAL A 386 3.93 -7.63 -1.87
N LEU A 387 2.72 -8.15 -1.66
CA LEU A 387 1.55 -7.84 -2.48
C LEU A 387 0.49 -7.13 -1.63
N ALA A 388 0.29 -5.84 -1.90
CA ALA A 388 -0.71 -5.02 -1.22
C ALA A 388 -2.08 -5.15 -1.91
N VAL A 389 -3.07 -5.63 -1.15
CA VAL A 389 -4.48 -5.70 -1.55
C VAL A 389 -5.38 -5.25 -0.39
N ASP A 390 -6.20 -4.23 -0.62
CA ASP A 390 -7.11 -3.70 0.41
C ASP A 390 -8.45 -4.42 0.44
N ALA A 391 -8.84 -4.97 1.60
CA ALA A 391 -10.16 -5.56 1.83
C ALA A 391 -11.24 -4.48 2.07
N LYS A 392 -12.53 -4.84 2.10
CA LYS A 392 -13.59 -3.94 2.56
C LYS A 392 -13.73 -3.97 4.10
N PRO A 393 -13.91 -2.82 4.77
CA PRO A 393 -14.39 -2.78 6.15
C PRO A 393 -15.93 -2.93 6.17
N TYR A 394 -16.42 -3.84 7.01
CA TYR A 394 -17.85 -4.12 7.15
C TYR A 394 -18.41 -3.56 8.47
N ALA A 395 -19.59 -2.93 8.39
CA ALA A 395 -20.28 -2.40 9.59
C ALA A 395 -20.97 -3.51 10.39
N ALA A 396 -21.52 -4.51 9.69
CA ALA A 396 -22.19 -5.68 10.24
C ALA A 396 -21.97 -6.91 9.32
N ASP A 397 -21.93 -8.09 9.93
CA ASP A 397 -21.40 -9.32 9.33
C ASP A 397 -22.19 -9.82 8.12
N ALA A 398 -23.46 -9.44 7.96
CA ALA A 398 -24.29 -9.88 6.83
C ALA A 398 -23.88 -9.27 5.48
N TYR A 399 -23.38 -8.02 5.47
CA TYR A 399 -23.10 -7.29 4.22
C TYR A 399 -22.01 -7.95 3.37
N GLN A 400 -21.02 -8.61 3.99
CA GLN A 400 -19.91 -9.23 3.25
C GLN A 400 -20.31 -10.43 2.37
N TYR A 401 -21.52 -10.98 2.56
CA TYR A 401 -22.05 -12.08 1.78
C TYR A 401 -22.87 -11.62 0.56
N GLN A 402 -23.22 -10.33 0.47
CA GLN A 402 -23.93 -9.79 -0.70
C GLN A 402 -23.06 -9.92 -1.97
N ARG A 403 -23.69 -10.20 -3.12
CA ARG A 403 -23.02 -10.38 -4.42
C ARG A 403 -21.96 -9.31 -4.69
N ASP A 404 -22.32 -8.03 -4.67
CA ASP A 404 -21.42 -6.89 -4.87
C ASP A 404 -20.17 -6.91 -3.97
N MET A 405 -20.28 -7.44 -2.75
CA MET A 405 -19.17 -7.54 -1.80
C MET A 405 -18.33 -8.80 -2.06
N VAL A 406 -18.94 -9.93 -2.39
CA VAL A 406 -18.24 -11.16 -2.80
C VAL A 406 -17.45 -10.91 -4.09
N ASP A 407 -18.09 -10.37 -5.12
CA ASP A 407 -17.50 -10.03 -6.42
C ASP A 407 -16.34 -9.04 -6.25
N ARG A 408 -16.51 -8.03 -5.40
CA ARG A 408 -15.46 -7.03 -5.11
C ARG A 408 -14.22 -7.67 -4.48
N GLU A 409 -14.40 -8.53 -3.48
CA GLU A 409 -13.27 -9.13 -2.76
C GLU A 409 -12.58 -10.20 -3.63
N LEU A 410 -13.33 -10.95 -4.44
CA LEU A 410 -12.80 -11.84 -5.47
C LEU A 410 -12.00 -11.07 -6.54
N THR A 411 -12.56 -9.98 -7.07
CA THR A 411 -11.89 -9.07 -8.03
C THR A 411 -10.56 -8.56 -7.48
N LYS A 412 -10.59 -8.06 -6.24
CA LYS A 412 -9.42 -7.50 -5.54
C LYS A 412 -8.33 -8.55 -5.31
N ALA A 413 -8.71 -9.75 -4.86
CA ALA A 413 -7.76 -10.85 -4.71
C ALA A 413 -7.23 -11.32 -6.08
N TRP A 414 -8.07 -11.38 -7.12
CA TRP A 414 -7.67 -11.81 -8.47
C TRP A 414 -6.65 -10.88 -9.11
N VAL A 415 -6.85 -9.56 -9.10
CA VAL A 415 -5.84 -8.62 -9.66
C VAL A 415 -4.50 -8.72 -8.92
N GLY A 416 -4.52 -9.02 -7.62
CA GLY A 416 -3.29 -9.27 -6.86
C GLY A 416 -2.64 -10.61 -7.19
N PHE A 417 -3.38 -11.72 -7.11
CA PHE A 417 -2.82 -13.05 -7.23
C PHE A 417 -2.47 -13.42 -8.68
N SER A 418 -3.04 -12.73 -9.68
CA SER A 418 -2.72 -12.87 -11.11
C SER A 418 -1.43 -12.17 -11.54
N PHE A 419 -0.70 -11.50 -10.64
CA PHE A 419 0.61 -10.92 -10.97
C PHE A 419 1.56 -12.00 -11.52
N HIS A 420 1.91 -11.84 -12.81
CA HIS A 420 2.74 -12.73 -13.62
C HIS A 420 2.14 -14.12 -13.94
N THR A 421 0.83 -14.33 -13.82
CA THR A 421 0.16 -15.59 -14.24
C THR A 421 -0.32 -15.59 -15.70
N GLU A 422 0.12 -14.63 -16.51
CA GLU A 422 -0.37 -14.42 -17.88
C GLU A 422 0.45 -15.15 -18.93
N GLY A 423 -0.25 -15.69 -19.93
CA GLY A 423 0.31 -16.47 -21.03
C GLY A 423 0.11 -17.98 -20.84
N GLN A 424 -0.40 -18.65 -21.87
CA GLN A 424 -0.57 -20.11 -21.89
C GLN A 424 0.79 -20.81 -21.87
N CYS A 425 1.26 -21.15 -20.68
CA CYS A 425 2.53 -21.83 -20.45
C CYS A 425 2.31 -23.00 -19.49
N GLU A 426 2.74 -24.19 -19.89
CA GLU A 426 2.57 -25.41 -19.10
C GLU A 426 3.52 -25.39 -17.89
N GLY A 427 2.97 -25.20 -16.68
CA GLY A 427 3.68 -25.35 -15.41
C GLY A 427 3.65 -24.15 -14.46
N LEU A 428 3.92 -24.42 -13.18
CA LEU A 428 3.98 -23.44 -12.09
C LEU A 428 5.21 -22.52 -12.24
N ARG A 429 5.07 -21.40 -12.95
CA ARG A 429 6.19 -20.48 -13.23
C ARG A 429 6.60 -19.56 -12.07
N TYR A 430 5.75 -19.34 -11.08
CA TYR A 430 5.95 -18.34 -10.03
C TYR A 430 5.49 -18.86 -8.66
N PRO A 431 6.09 -18.39 -7.56
CA PRO A 431 5.80 -18.92 -6.23
C PRO A 431 4.35 -18.71 -5.80
N GLY A 432 3.87 -19.57 -4.91
CA GLY A 432 2.54 -19.48 -4.31
C GLY A 432 2.30 -18.19 -3.49
N ILE A 433 1.04 -18.01 -3.11
CA ILE A 433 0.58 -16.89 -2.28
C ILE A 433 0.73 -17.28 -0.81
N GLY A 434 1.45 -16.49 -0.03
CA GLY A 434 1.48 -16.56 1.44
C GLY A 434 0.56 -15.50 2.03
N THR A 435 -0.63 -15.91 2.49
CA THR A 435 -1.71 -15.03 2.95
C THR A 435 -2.31 -15.52 4.28
N GLY A 436 -3.45 -14.99 4.69
CA GLY A 436 -4.17 -15.42 5.90
C GLY A 436 -5.48 -14.68 6.05
N ASN A 437 -5.78 -14.27 7.30
CA ASN A 437 -6.99 -13.59 7.76
C ASN A 437 -7.18 -12.13 7.22
N TRP A 438 -7.10 -11.98 5.90
CA TRP A 438 -7.19 -10.75 5.14
C TRP A 438 -8.51 -10.01 5.39
N GLY A 439 -8.42 -8.76 5.86
CA GLY A 439 -9.59 -7.94 6.21
C GLY A 439 -10.38 -8.39 7.45
N CYS A 440 -9.95 -9.45 8.16
CA CYS A 440 -10.78 -10.04 9.21
C CYS A 440 -10.69 -9.30 10.56
N GLY A 441 -9.54 -8.68 10.86
CA GLY A 441 -9.32 -7.95 12.11
C GLY A 441 -10.06 -6.60 12.17
N ALA A 442 -9.33 -5.50 11.95
CA ALA A 442 -9.90 -4.14 12.05
C ALA A 442 -11.07 -3.86 11.08
N TYR A 443 -11.19 -4.65 10.01
CA TYR A 443 -12.20 -4.53 8.95
C TYR A 443 -13.38 -5.51 9.10
N ARG A 444 -13.37 -6.40 10.10
CA ARG A 444 -14.49 -7.29 10.49
C ARG A 444 -14.96 -8.30 9.43
N GLY A 445 -14.09 -8.68 8.49
CA GLY A 445 -14.35 -9.82 7.61
C GLY A 445 -14.40 -11.15 8.38
N SER A 446 -15.19 -12.11 7.89
CA SER A 446 -15.22 -13.49 8.37
C SER A 446 -14.00 -14.25 7.81
N PRO A 447 -13.12 -14.82 8.66
CA PRO A 447 -12.01 -15.65 8.20
C PRO A 447 -12.47 -16.83 7.36
N ARG A 448 -13.59 -17.46 7.74
CA ARG A 448 -14.21 -18.60 7.05
C ARG A 448 -14.73 -18.26 5.66
N LEU A 449 -15.13 -17.01 5.40
CA LEU A 449 -15.45 -16.55 4.05
C LEU A 449 -14.17 -16.16 3.30
N LYS A 450 -13.27 -15.39 3.95
CA LYS A 450 -12.06 -14.85 3.31
C LYS A 450 -11.03 -15.92 2.95
N SER A 451 -10.99 -17.06 3.64
CA SER A 451 -10.23 -18.25 3.22
C SER A 451 -10.76 -18.82 1.89
N LEU A 452 -12.08 -19.03 1.80
CA LEU A 452 -12.76 -19.56 0.62
C LEU A 452 -12.60 -18.63 -0.60
N LEU A 453 -12.82 -17.32 -0.45
CA LEU A 453 -12.65 -16.38 -1.57
C LEU A 453 -11.21 -16.34 -2.08
N GLN A 454 -10.21 -16.43 -1.20
CA GLN A 454 -8.80 -16.52 -1.62
C GLN A 454 -8.49 -17.87 -2.29
N ALA A 455 -9.02 -18.98 -1.77
CA ALA A 455 -8.89 -20.30 -2.39
C ALA A 455 -9.52 -20.36 -3.79
N MET A 456 -10.70 -19.75 -4.00
CA MET A 456 -11.36 -19.66 -5.31
C MET A 456 -10.48 -18.98 -6.36
N VAL A 457 -9.88 -17.84 -6.00
CA VAL A 457 -8.97 -17.09 -6.88
C VAL A 457 -7.70 -17.91 -7.16
N CYS A 458 -7.09 -18.50 -6.13
CA CYS A 458 -5.90 -19.32 -6.27
C CYS A 458 -6.13 -20.57 -7.14
N ALA A 459 -7.29 -21.23 -7.03
CA ALA A 459 -7.68 -22.36 -7.87
C ALA A 459 -7.91 -21.95 -9.34
N SER A 460 -8.66 -20.88 -9.59
CA SER A 460 -8.85 -20.29 -10.94
C SER A 460 -7.52 -19.96 -11.61
N LEU A 461 -6.58 -19.37 -10.87
CA LEU A 461 -5.24 -19.01 -11.35
C LEU A 461 -4.22 -20.17 -11.34
N ARG A 462 -4.62 -21.37 -10.91
CA ARG A 462 -3.74 -22.55 -10.71
C ARG A 462 -2.49 -22.21 -9.87
N ARG A 463 -2.64 -21.36 -8.85
CA ARG A 463 -1.56 -20.82 -8.02
C ARG A 463 -1.64 -21.38 -6.59
N PRO A 464 -0.62 -22.08 -6.08
CA PRO A 464 -0.60 -22.62 -4.73
C PRO A 464 -0.82 -21.56 -3.64
N MET A 465 -1.41 -21.95 -2.51
CA MET A 465 -1.70 -21.06 -1.38
C MET A 465 -1.18 -21.63 -0.05
N ALA A 466 -0.41 -20.82 0.68
CA ALA A 466 -0.18 -20.98 2.11
C ALA A 466 -1.04 -19.96 2.87
N TYR A 467 -1.81 -20.43 3.85
CA TYR A 467 -2.72 -19.62 4.66
C TYR A 467 -2.32 -19.67 6.14
N TYR A 468 -1.98 -18.52 6.70
CA TYR A 468 -1.56 -18.37 8.08
C TYR A 468 -2.71 -17.88 8.96
N THR A 469 -3.08 -18.63 10.00
CA THR A 469 -4.24 -18.31 10.87
C THR A 469 -3.89 -17.45 12.09
N PHE A 470 -2.59 -17.29 12.40
CA PHE A 470 -2.04 -16.41 13.44
C PHE A 470 -2.41 -16.80 14.89
N GLY A 471 -2.02 -17.99 15.32
CA GLY A 471 -2.24 -18.53 16.68
C GLY A 471 -3.56 -19.28 16.84
N ASP A 472 -4.24 -19.59 15.73
CA ASP A 472 -5.60 -20.17 15.71
C ASP A 472 -5.59 -21.57 15.05
N PRO A 473 -5.31 -22.64 15.81
CA PRO A 473 -5.30 -24.01 15.29
C PRO A 473 -6.71 -24.54 15.00
N GLU A 474 -7.75 -23.99 15.64
CA GLU A 474 -9.14 -24.35 15.39
C GLU A 474 -9.55 -23.92 13.98
N LEU A 475 -9.31 -22.66 13.62
CA LEU A 475 -9.53 -22.14 12.27
C LEU A 475 -8.68 -22.85 11.21
N ARG A 476 -7.45 -23.26 11.55
CA ARG A 476 -6.57 -24.04 10.66
C ARG A 476 -7.23 -25.36 10.28
N ASP A 477 -7.69 -26.11 11.28
CA ASP A 477 -8.29 -27.42 11.07
C ASP A 477 -9.66 -27.31 10.39
N GLU A 478 -10.49 -26.31 10.75
CA GLU A 478 -11.75 -26.03 10.06
C GLU A 478 -11.58 -25.66 8.57
N ILE A 479 -10.59 -24.82 8.22
CA ILE A 479 -10.32 -24.45 6.82
C ILE A 479 -9.95 -25.70 6.00
N ILE A 480 -9.15 -26.60 6.58
CA ILE A 480 -8.75 -27.84 5.91
C ILE A 480 -9.89 -28.86 5.86
N GLU A 481 -10.74 -28.97 6.88
CA GLU A 481 -11.94 -29.83 6.82
C GLU A 481 -12.89 -29.37 5.70
N MET A 482 -13.18 -28.07 5.62
CA MET A 482 -14.01 -27.51 4.55
C MET A 482 -13.37 -27.69 3.18
N TYR A 483 -12.07 -27.42 3.04
CA TYR A 483 -11.33 -27.66 1.79
C TYR A 483 -11.40 -29.14 1.36
N ASN A 484 -11.23 -30.07 2.30
CA ASN A 484 -11.30 -31.50 2.04
C ASN A 484 -12.71 -31.94 1.62
N THR A 485 -13.77 -31.39 2.22
CA THR A 485 -15.15 -31.65 1.79
C THR A 485 -15.42 -31.13 0.38
N LEU A 486 -15.08 -29.86 0.10
CA LEU A 486 -15.23 -29.28 -1.23
C LEU A 486 -14.44 -30.06 -2.30
N SER A 487 -13.25 -30.52 -1.95
CA SER A 487 -12.40 -31.35 -2.82
C SER A 487 -12.98 -32.75 -3.05
N ARG A 488 -13.50 -33.41 -2.00
CA ARG A 488 -14.10 -34.75 -2.06
C ARG A 488 -15.29 -34.83 -2.99
N TYR A 489 -16.09 -33.78 -3.06
CA TYR A 489 -17.24 -33.66 -3.97
C TYR A 489 -16.90 -32.93 -5.28
N ASN A 490 -15.61 -32.70 -5.55
CA ASN A 490 -15.09 -32.04 -6.77
C ASN A 490 -15.76 -30.69 -7.09
N VAL A 491 -15.99 -29.86 -6.06
CA VAL A 491 -16.66 -28.57 -6.20
C VAL A 491 -15.79 -27.60 -7.00
N THR A 492 -16.37 -27.07 -8.07
CA THR A 492 -15.76 -26.01 -8.90
C THR A 492 -15.90 -24.63 -8.26
N VAL A 493 -15.04 -23.69 -8.68
CA VAL A 493 -15.13 -22.28 -8.27
C VAL A 493 -16.51 -21.69 -8.58
N GLY A 494 -17.11 -22.00 -9.74
CA GLY A 494 -18.45 -21.53 -10.11
C GLY A 494 -19.58 -22.13 -9.28
N GLN A 495 -19.46 -23.40 -8.87
CA GLN A 495 -20.40 -23.99 -7.91
C GLN A 495 -20.28 -23.36 -6.53
N LEU A 496 -19.06 -23.22 -5.98
CA LEU A 496 -18.87 -22.56 -4.68
C LEU A 496 -19.36 -21.10 -4.71
N TYR A 497 -19.09 -20.36 -5.79
CA TYR A 497 -19.64 -19.02 -5.97
C TYR A 497 -21.17 -19.01 -5.85
N LYS A 498 -21.86 -19.89 -6.59
CA LYS A 498 -23.33 -20.01 -6.55
C LYS A 498 -23.83 -20.35 -5.14
N TYR A 499 -23.18 -21.27 -4.43
CA TYR A 499 -23.52 -21.60 -3.03
C TYR A 499 -23.30 -20.41 -2.08
N LEU A 500 -22.24 -19.60 -2.27
CA LEU A 500 -21.99 -18.41 -1.45
C LEU A 500 -23.06 -17.32 -1.66
N ILE A 501 -23.54 -17.13 -2.89
CA ILE A 501 -24.64 -16.18 -3.16
C ILE A 501 -25.97 -16.71 -2.59
N GLN A 502 -26.30 -17.98 -2.82
CA GLN A 502 -27.51 -18.61 -2.24
C GLN A 502 -27.49 -18.55 -0.71
N TYR A 503 -26.35 -18.77 -0.05
CA TYR A 503 -26.20 -18.60 1.39
C TYR A 503 -26.56 -17.19 1.86
N SER A 504 -26.22 -16.16 1.08
CA SER A 504 -26.51 -14.76 1.39
C SER A 504 -28.01 -14.43 1.43
N GLU A 505 -28.84 -15.26 0.77
CA GLU A 505 -30.30 -15.14 0.70
C GLU A 505 -31.01 -15.93 1.81
N THR A 506 -30.31 -16.84 2.51
CA THR A 506 -30.89 -17.63 3.61
C THR A 506 -31.06 -16.85 4.92
N ASP A 507 -31.98 -17.30 5.77
CA ASP A 507 -32.11 -16.87 7.18
C ASP A 507 -31.03 -17.47 8.12
N MET A 508 -30.09 -18.28 7.62
CA MET A 508 -29.10 -18.94 8.46
C MET A 508 -28.14 -17.94 9.11
N LYS A 509 -27.83 -18.12 10.39
CA LYS A 509 -26.81 -17.31 11.10
C LYS A 509 -25.51 -17.30 10.29
N ARG A 510 -24.97 -16.12 10.03
CA ARG A 510 -23.79 -15.89 9.16
C ARG A 510 -22.46 -16.47 9.72
N THR A 511 -22.52 -17.12 10.87
CA THR A 511 -21.47 -17.98 11.46
C THR A 511 -21.51 -19.42 10.94
N SER A 512 -22.65 -19.90 10.45
CA SER A 512 -22.92 -21.29 10.06
C SER A 512 -22.60 -21.60 8.59
N LEU A 513 -21.71 -20.80 7.97
CA LEU A 513 -21.32 -20.92 6.56
C LEU A 513 -20.84 -22.34 6.20
N TYR A 514 -19.93 -22.89 6.99
CA TYR A 514 -19.37 -24.22 6.76
C TYR A 514 -20.43 -25.33 6.96
N SER A 515 -21.36 -25.16 7.90
CA SER A 515 -22.49 -26.08 8.10
C SER A 515 -23.43 -26.10 6.89
N TYR A 516 -23.72 -24.93 6.30
CA TYR A 516 -24.52 -24.80 5.09
C TYR A 516 -23.82 -25.44 3.88
N LEU A 517 -22.52 -25.17 3.68
CA LEU A 517 -21.75 -25.76 2.58
C LEU A 517 -21.69 -27.29 2.70
N ASN A 518 -21.44 -27.83 3.89
CA ASN A 518 -21.50 -29.28 4.15
C ASN A 518 -22.88 -29.88 3.80
N GLN A 519 -23.97 -29.16 4.09
CA GLN A 519 -25.34 -29.59 3.78
C GLN A 519 -25.62 -29.58 2.27
N VAL A 520 -25.35 -28.47 1.58
CA VAL A 520 -25.64 -28.31 0.13
C VAL A 520 -24.78 -29.26 -0.71
N VAL A 521 -23.49 -29.36 -0.39
CA VAL A 521 -22.53 -30.16 -1.18
C VAL A 521 -22.74 -31.67 -0.98
N SER A 522 -23.38 -32.10 0.14
CA SER A 522 -23.69 -33.51 0.39
C SER A 522 -25.08 -33.95 -0.11
N GLN A 523 -25.88 -33.05 -0.68
CA GLN A 523 -27.17 -33.42 -1.29
C GLN A 523 -26.97 -33.88 -2.74
N PRO A 524 -27.57 -35.01 -3.16
CA PRO A 524 -27.54 -35.42 -4.56
C PRO A 524 -28.32 -34.41 -5.41
N SER A 525 -27.74 -34.03 -6.55
CA SER A 525 -28.31 -33.02 -7.44
C SER A 525 -29.49 -33.57 -8.26
N GLU A 526 -30.68 -33.58 -7.68
CA GLU A 526 -31.91 -33.73 -8.45
C GLU A 526 -32.21 -32.41 -9.19
N ASN A 527 -32.04 -32.44 -10.52
CA ASN A 527 -32.50 -31.50 -11.55
C ASN A 527 -32.57 -30.00 -11.16
N ASN A 528 -31.54 -29.24 -11.52
CA ASN A 528 -31.61 -27.77 -11.65
C ASN A 528 -31.35 -27.29 -13.08
N ASP A 529 -31.74 -28.12 -14.07
CA ASP A 529 -31.98 -27.67 -15.44
C ASP A 529 -33.34 -26.94 -15.50
N GLN A 530 -33.39 -25.74 -14.94
CA GLN A 530 -34.46 -24.78 -15.19
C GLN A 530 -33.89 -23.63 -16.02
N GLU A 531 -34.36 -23.54 -17.26
CA GLU A 531 -33.92 -22.54 -18.23
C GLU A 531 -34.16 -21.12 -17.68
N PHE A 532 -33.12 -20.29 -17.71
CA PHE A 532 -33.28 -18.85 -17.53
C PHE A 532 -34.06 -18.30 -18.73
N MET A 533 -35.38 -18.13 -18.59
CA MET A 533 -36.18 -17.46 -19.60
C MET A 533 -35.79 -15.99 -19.71
N ASP A 534 -35.32 -15.64 -20.89
CA ASP A 534 -34.98 -14.29 -21.29
C ASP A 534 -36.26 -13.44 -21.41
N ILE A 535 -36.44 -12.45 -20.54
CA ILE A 535 -37.60 -11.54 -20.59
C ILE A 535 -37.18 -10.24 -21.28
N SER A 536 -37.16 -10.30 -22.61
CA SER A 536 -37.12 -9.11 -23.46
C SER A 536 -38.53 -8.65 -23.84
N SER A 537 -38.84 -7.40 -23.50
CA SER A 537 -39.88 -6.53 -24.08
C SER A 537 -41.14 -7.17 -24.72
N THR A 538 -42.27 -7.08 -24.00
CA THR A 538 -43.53 -6.62 -24.61
C THR A 538 -44.22 -5.60 -23.71
N SER A 539 -44.50 -4.43 -24.28
CA SER A 539 -45.29 -3.37 -23.63
C SER A 539 -46.79 -3.64 -23.81
N GLU A 540 -47.58 -3.49 -22.75
CA GLU A 540 -49.02 -3.29 -22.87
C GLU A 540 -49.50 -2.21 -21.88
N THR A 541 -50.56 -1.49 -22.25
CA THR A 541 -50.92 -0.21 -21.63
C THR A 541 -52.32 -0.26 -21.03
N SER A 542 -52.43 -0.04 -19.71
CA SER A 542 -53.73 0.11 -19.04
C SER A 542 -53.72 1.33 -18.12
N GLN A 543 -54.41 2.39 -18.52
CA GLN A 543 -54.66 3.56 -17.68
C GLN A 543 -55.74 3.26 -16.65
N LEU A 544 -55.54 3.68 -15.41
CA LEU A 544 -56.59 3.87 -14.41
C LEU A 544 -56.20 5.06 -13.52
N GLU A 545 -57.06 6.07 -13.47
CA GLU A 545 -56.83 7.32 -12.71
C GLU A 545 -57.50 7.30 -11.33
N LEU A 546 -57.25 8.37 -10.57
CA LEU A 546 -57.83 8.75 -9.27
C LEU A 546 -57.26 7.98 -8.05
N SER A 547 -57.07 8.61 -6.88
CA SER A 547 -57.24 10.03 -6.51
C SER A 547 -56.13 10.47 -5.54
N GLY A 548 -55.68 11.73 -5.65
CA GLY A 548 -54.58 12.24 -4.83
C GLY A 548 -55.01 12.98 -3.56
N SER A 549 -54.51 12.55 -2.40
CA SER A 549 -54.13 13.45 -1.29
C SER A 549 -53.35 12.72 -0.20
N LEU A 550 -52.03 13.00 -0.07
CA LEU A 550 -51.19 13.00 1.15
C LEU A 550 -49.71 12.66 0.83
N GLN A 551 -48.99 13.60 0.22
CA GLN A 551 -47.53 13.60 0.23
C GLN A 551 -47.02 15.05 0.31
N LYS A 552 -46.83 15.52 1.56
CA LYS A 552 -46.25 16.84 1.84
C LYS A 552 -45.43 16.87 3.13
N GLU A 553 -44.57 15.85 3.30
CA GLU A 553 -43.36 15.91 4.12
C GLU A 553 -42.38 14.84 3.62
N PHE A 554 -41.09 14.97 3.96
CA PHE A 554 -39.98 14.11 3.51
C PHE A 554 -39.74 14.02 1.99
N LEU A 555 -39.37 15.15 1.36
CA LEU A 555 -38.41 15.16 0.24
C LEU A 555 -37.75 16.54 0.08
N LYS A 556 -36.76 16.81 0.94
CA LYS A 556 -35.70 17.81 0.73
C LYS A 556 -34.37 17.20 1.17
N ASP A 557 -33.30 17.71 0.57
CA ASP A 557 -31.90 17.32 0.77
C ASP A 557 -31.50 15.95 0.21
N PHE A 558 -31.43 15.85 -1.12
CA PHE A 558 -30.28 15.29 -1.86
C PHE A 558 -30.37 15.67 -3.34
N GLY A 559 -29.85 16.85 -3.70
CA GLY A 559 -29.78 17.34 -5.08
C GLY A 559 -28.34 17.49 -5.54
N SER A 560 -27.88 16.58 -6.41
CA SER A 560 -26.62 16.71 -7.15
C SER A 560 -26.95 16.89 -8.64
N PRO A 561 -26.57 18.00 -9.28
CA PRO A 561 -26.75 18.16 -10.72
C PRO A 561 -25.62 17.45 -11.47
N ASP A 562 -25.98 16.44 -12.26
CA ASP A 562 -25.19 16.02 -13.42
C ASP A 562 -25.61 16.88 -14.63
N MET A 563 -24.73 17.12 -15.60
CA MET A 563 -25.02 18.03 -16.71
C MET A 563 -24.19 17.75 -17.97
N PHE A 564 -24.82 17.08 -18.94
CA PHE A 564 -24.41 17.06 -20.35
C PHE A 564 -25.66 17.14 -21.25
N SER A 565 -25.47 17.59 -22.49
CA SER A 565 -26.48 17.99 -23.50
C SER A 565 -27.15 19.36 -23.24
N GLN A 566 -27.48 20.18 -24.26
CA GLN A 566 -27.08 20.21 -25.68
C GLN A 566 -27.44 21.60 -26.26
N GLU A 567 -26.63 22.16 -27.17
CA GLU A 567 -27.09 23.10 -28.22
C GLU A 567 -25.97 23.35 -29.27
N SER A 568 -26.31 23.92 -30.43
CA SER A 568 -25.52 23.77 -31.68
C SER A 568 -25.67 24.94 -32.68
N GLU A 569 -24.82 24.90 -33.73
CA GLU A 569 -24.82 25.70 -34.98
C GLU A 569 -24.19 27.12 -34.93
N PRO A 570 -23.69 27.67 -36.07
CA PRO A 570 -23.65 27.10 -37.42
C PRO A 570 -22.24 26.86 -38.02
N LEU A 571 -22.23 26.13 -39.14
CA LEU A 571 -21.07 25.81 -39.98
C LEU A 571 -20.60 26.95 -40.92
N VAL A 572 -19.36 26.82 -41.41
CA VAL A 572 -18.90 27.39 -42.69
C VAL A 572 -18.21 26.26 -43.48
N GLU A 573 -18.57 26.10 -44.75
CA GLU A 573 -18.13 24.99 -45.60
C GLU A 573 -16.72 25.18 -46.16
N ILE A 574 -15.95 24.09 -46.26
CA ILE A 574 -14.95 23.89 -47.33
C ILE A 574 -15.12 22.45 -47.84
N VAL A 575 -15.45 22.31 -49.13
CA VAL A 575 -15.62 21.03 -49.83
C VAL A 575 -14.30 20.60 -50.48
N VAL A 576 -13.96 19.32 -50.34
CA VAL A 576 -13.04 18.61 -51.25
C VAL A 576 -13.56 17.19 -51.48
N ASP A 577 -13.76 16.81 -52.74
CA ASP A 577 -14.26 15.49 -53.13
C ASP A 577 -13.28 14.34 -52.80
N THR A 578 -13.86 13.16 -52.54
CA THR A 578 -13.15 11.89 -52.71
C THR A 578 -13.40 11.33 -54.10
N ASN A 579 -12.34 10.98 -54.85
CA ASN A 579 -12.50 10.03 -55.93
C ASN A 579 -11.25 9.20 -56.26
N ASP A 580 -11.43 7.89 -56.12
CA ASP A 580 -11.07 6.85 -57.08
C ASP A 580 -9.67 6.16 -57.14
N ASN A 581 -9.76 4.90 -57.60
CA ASN A 581 -8.73 4.01 -58.19
C ASN A 581 -7.59 3.36 -57.37
N LYS A 582 -7.97 2.23 -56.77
CA LYS A 582 -7.32 0.89 -56.86
C LYS A 582 -6.21 0.75 -57.93
N LYS A 583 -5.03 0.21 -57.55
CA LYS A 583 -4.49 -1.13 -57.94
C LYS A 583 -2.99 -1.29 -57.62
N ALA A 584 -2.59 -2.54 -57.27
CA ALA A 584 -1.40 -3.31 -57.68
C ALA A 584 0.01 -2.65 -57.82
N SER A 585 1.14 -3.35 -57.63
CA SER A 585 1.46 -4.63 -56.97
C SER A 585 2.99 -4.82 -56.92
N GLU A 586 3.43 -5.78 -56.08
CA GLU A 586 4.64 -6.61 -56.26
C GLU A 586 6.09 -6.08 -56.07
N GLN A 587 6.84 -6.93 -55.37
CA GLN A 587 8.22 -7.40 -55.62
C GLN A 587 9.46 -6.48 -55.47
N GLN A 588 10.13 -6.70 -54.33
CA GLN A 588 11.51 -7.23 -54.20
C GLN A 588 12.78 -6.46 -54.65
N SER A 589 13.77 -6.52 -53.73
CA SER A 589 15.16 -6.97 -53.97
C SER A 589 16.31 -5.96 -54.25
N LYS A 590 17.03 -5.67 -53.15
CA LYS A 590 18.51 -5.79 -52.98
C LYS A 590 19.49 -4.69 -53.47
N ARG A 591 20.27 -4.24 -52.47
CA ARG A 591 21.77 -4.16 -52.41
C ARG A 591 22.52 -2.87 -52.84
N LEU A 592 23.01 -2.19 -51.80
CA LEU A 592 24.43 -1.91 -51.47
C LEU A 592 25.25 -0.80 -52.19
N HIS A 593 25.88 -0.01 -51.32
CA HIS A 593 27.20 0.67 -51.43
C HIS A 593 27.33 1.94 -52.29
N GLY A 594 28.09 2.90 -51.74
CA GLY A 594 28.65 4.05 -52.45
C GLY A 594 28.72 5.32 -51.60
N ASP A 595 29.93 5.70 -51.17
CA ASP A 595 30.27 7.09 -50.78
C ASP A 595 29.93 8.06 -51.95
N ASN A 596 29.76 9.38 -51.77
CA ASN A 596 30.66 10.26 -51.01
C ASN A 596 30.05 11.64 -50.70
N SER A 597 30.84 12.44 -49.97
CA SER A 597 30.63 13.83 -49.55
C SER A 597 29.96 14.79 -50.55
N LEU A 598 29.13 15.70 -50.02
CA LEU A 598 28.87 17.01 -50.61
C LEU A 598 28.89 18.12 -49.55
N ARG A 599 29.30 19.31 -50.00
CA ARG A 599 29.72 20.46 -49.20
C ARG A 599 28.56 21.28 -48.62
N VAL A 600 28.92 22.06 -47.60
CA VAL A 600 28.17 23.21 -47.08
C VAL A 600 27.86 24.23 -48.19
N ASP A 601 26.68 24.84 -48.13
CA ASP A 601 26.51 26.25 -48.48
C ASP A 601 25.51 26.93 -47.53
N VAL A 602 25.49 28.26 -47.47
CA VAL A 602 24.88 29.05 -46.37
C VAL A 602 23.86 30.07 -46.88
N SER A 603 22.76 30.26 -46.15
CA SER A 603 21.86 31.41 -46.32
C SER A 603 21.10 31.79 -45.02
N PRO A 604 20.63 33.05 -44.89
CA PRO A 604 20.38 33.70 -43.59
C PRO A 604 18.94 33.52 -43.03
N PRO A 605 18.66 33.92 -41.77
CA PRO A 605 17.49 33.45 -41.04
C PRO A 605 16.21 34.27 -41.24
N LEU A 606 15.06 33.61 -41.03
CA LEU A 606 13.78 34.25 -40.74
C LEU A 606 13.42 34.08 -39.26
N GLN A 607 12.71 35.05 -38.71
CA GLN A 607 12.38 35.14 -37.29
C GLN A 607 11.13 34.33 -36.96
N HIS A 608 11.14 33.64 -35.81
CA HIS A 608 9.93 33.14 -35.15
C HIS A 608 9.99 33.46 -33.65
N GLU A 609 8.82 33.79 -33.08
CA GLU A 609 8.71 34.47 -31.79
C GLU A 609 8.88 33.54 -30.58
N GLU A 610 9.53 34.03 -29.53
CA GLU A 610 9.53 33.38 -28.22
C GLU A 610 8.17 33.56 -27.52
N ASN A 611 7.24 32.64 -27.74
CA ASN A 611 5.96 32.66 -27.02
C ASN A 611 6.11 32.16 -25.56
N LYS A 612 6.77 32.97 -24.73
CA LYS A 612 6.99 32.72 -23.29
C LYS A 612 5.71 32.98 -22.50
N SER A 613 5.00 31.90 -22.15
CA SER A 613 3.84 31.92 -21.25
C SER A 613 4.24 32.22 -19.79
N LEU A 614 4.57 33.49 -19.52
CA LEU A 614 4.84 33.99 -18.17
C LEU A 614 3.57 33.90 -17.30
N ILE A 615 3.49 32.87 -16.47
CA ILE A 615 2.50 32.77 -15.40
C ILE A 615 2.75 33.93 -14.42
N GLN A 616 1.86 34.92 -14.41
CA GLN A 616 2.02 36.09 -13.56
C GLN A 616 1.94 35.72 -12.06
N PRO A 617 2.84 36.24 -11.20
CA PRO A 617 2.81 35.97 -9.76
C PRO A 617 1.51 36.38 -9.05
N SER A 618 0.75 37.32 -9.64
CA SER A 618 -0.56 37.76 -9.17
C SER A 618 -1.55 36.60 -8.97
N ARG A 619 -1.74 35.73 -9.98
CA ARG A 619 -2.70 34.61 -9.87
C ARG A 619 -2.35 33.63 -8.74
N LEU A 620 -1.05 33.37 -8.53
CA LEU A 620 -0.59 32.53 -7.41
C LEU A 620 -0.81 33.18 -6.04
N LEU A 621 -0.77 34.52 -5.96
CA LEU A 621 -1.13 35.25 -4.75
C LEU A 621 -2.65 35.26 -4.53
N ASP A 622 -3.46 35.50 -5.57
CA ASP A 622 -4.93 35.52 -5.48
C ASP A 622 -5.53 34.17 -5.02
N GLU A 623 -4.99 33.04 -5.51
CA GLU A 623 -5.38 31.70 -5.06
C GLU A 623 -4.96 31.44 -3.60
N MET A 624 -3.86 32.03 -3.14
CA MET A 624 -3.38 31.90 -1.77
C MET A 624 -4.07 32.85 -0.78
N GLN A 625 -4.51 34.02 -1.21
CA GLN A 625 -5.22 34.97 -0.36
C GLN A 625 -6.60 34.41 0.04
N LYS A 626 -7.31 33.78 -0.91
CA LYS A 626 -8.53 32.97 -0.68
C LYS A 626 -8.31 31.79 0.28
N LEU A 627 -7.07 31.33 0.47
CA LEU A 627 -6.74 30.28 1.43
C LEU A 627 -6.54 30.81 2.85
N ASP A 628 -6.04 32.02 3.03
CA ASP A 628 -5.75 32.59 4.36
C ASP A 628 -7.01 33.16 5.06
N ASP A 629 -7.98 33.72 4.32
CA ASP A 629 -9.31 34.07 4.87
C ASP A 629 -10.03 32.84 5.47
N SER A 630 -9.86 31.67 4.82
CA SER A 630 -10.44 30.39 5.25
C SER A 630 -9.81 29.78 6.51
N LEU A 631 -8.83 30.45 7.15
CA LEU A 631 -8.13 29.98 8.35
C LEU A 631 -8.45 30.77 9.62
N GLN A 632 -9.18 31.89 9.54
CA GLN A 632 -9.46 32.74 10.70
C GLN A 632 -10.75 32.36 11.45
N LEU A 633 -11.71 31.70 10.78
CA LEU A 633 -13.00 31.32 11.36
C LEU A 633 -12.93 30.03 12.19
N HIS A 634 -12.36 30.07 13.40
CA HIS A 634 -12.75 29.23 14.56
C HIS A 634 -12.12 29.70 15.88
N SER A 635 -12.75 30.66 16.57
CA SER A 635 -12.46 30.95 17.98
C SER A 635 -13.66 31.57 18.72
N SER A 636 -14.41 30.73 19.45
CA SER A 636 -15.36 31.13 20.50
C SER A 636 -15.55 29.98 21.50
N PRO A 637 -15.90 30.22 22.79
CA PRO A 637 -15.60 29.26 23.86
C PRO A 637 -16.82 28.52 24.47
N SER A 638 -16.51 27.38 25.09
CA SER A 638 -17.17 26.77 26.27
C SER A 638 -18.70 26.71 26.37
N GLY A 639 -19.25 25.49 26.29
CA GLY A 639 -20.55 25.14 26.87
C GLY A 639 -20.40 24.02 27.91
N GLN A 640 -20.80 24.25 29.16
CA GLN A 640 -20.89 23.21 30.17
C GLN A 640 -22.16 22.36 29.97
N ARG A 641 -22.10 21.05 30.28
CA ARG A 641 -23.27 20.29 30.76
C ARG A 641 -22.85 19.09 31.61
N SER A 642 -23.67 18.80 32.61
CA SER A 642 -23.41 17.83 33.68
C SER A 642 -23.83 16.40 33.30
N GLY A 643 -22.98 15.42 33.58
CA GLY A 643 -23.37 14.00 33.64
C GLY A 643 -23.83 13.61 35.04
N ILE A 644 -25.00 12.97 35.14
CA ILE A 644 -25.61 12.54 36.41
C ILE A 644 -25.15 11.11 36.76
N ARG A 645 -24.98 10.81 38.06
CA ARG A 645 -24.72 9.45 38.56
C ARG A 645 -25.98 8.60 38.53
N HIS A 646 -25.81 7.29 38.37
CA HIS A 646 -26.61 6.32 39.15
C HIS A 646 -25.75 5.10 39.47
N ASP A 647 -25.87 4.62 40.72
CA ASP A 647 -25.11 3.51 41.28
C ASP A 647 -25.95 2.20 41.26
N ALA A 648 -25.29 1.07 40.98
CA ALA A 648 -25.72 -0.30 41.27
C ALA A 648 -24.50 -1.25 41.10
N ASP A 649 -24.20 -2.22 41.98
CA ASP A 649 -24.75 -2.51 43.30
C ASP A 649 -23.66 -3.20 44.19
N THR A 650 -24.00 -3.37 45.47
CA THR A 650 -23.40 -4.19 46.53
C THR A 650 -23.36 -5.70 46.19
N SER A 651 -22.71 -6.65 46.90
CA SER A 651 -21.53 -6.74 47.81
C SER A 651 -21.25 -8.27 48.06
N ILE A 652 -20.38 -8.83 48.94
CA ILE A 652 -19.54 -8.35 50.06
C ILE A 652 -18.37 -9.34 50.39
N ARG A 653 -17.32 -8.85 51.09
CA ARG A 653 -16.35 -9.53 52.01
C ARG A 653 -15.96 -11.03 51.83
N ASN A 654 -14.64 -11.28 51.92
CA ASN A 654 -14.07 -11.78 53.19
C ASN A 654 -12.64 -11.24 53.45
N LYS A 655 -12.12 -11.37 54.69
CA LYS A 655 -11.06 -10.48 55.22
C LYS A 655 -10.09 -11.12 56.24
N SER A 656 -8.82 -11.31 55.87
CA SER A 656 -7.63 -11.49 56.75
C SER A 656 -6.37 -11.62 55.84
N GLN A 657 -5.14 -11.30 56.23
CA GLN A 657 -4.64 -10.55 57.40
C GLN A 657 -3.35 -9.78 57.04
N LEU A 658 -2.90 -8.97 57.99
CA LEU A 658 -1.62 -8.23 58.11
C LEU A 658 -0.38 -9.15 57.96
N ASP A 659 0.86 -8.71 57.71
CA ASP A 659 1.42 -7.34 57.66
C ASP A 659 2.73 -7.22 56.83
N ALA A 660 3.21 -5.98 56.68
CA ALA A 660 4.61 -5.54 56.51
C ALA A 660 5.65 -6.39 55.73
N THR A 661 6.00 -5.93 54.52
CA THR A 661 7.43 -5.74 54.11
C THR A 661 7.53 -4.80 52.91
N ALA A 662 7.83 -3.52 53.15
CA ALA A 662 7.78 -2.47 52.15
C ALA A 662 9.10 -2.28 51.35
N GLU A 663 9.75 -3.37 50.89
CA GLU A 663 11.11 -3.29 50.33
C GLU A 663 11.40 -4.14 49.06
N MET A 664 10.37 -4.55 48.32
CA MET A 664 10.54 -5.33 47.05
C MET A 664 9.81 -4.76 45.82
N LYS A 665 9.80 -3.43 45.62
CA LYS A 665 9.23 -2.80 44.39
C LYS A 665 10.06 -1.64 43.81
N LYS A 666 11.32 -1.89 43.43
CA LYS A 666 12.03 -1.08 42.41
C LYS A 666 13.27 -1.77 41.81
N LYS A 667 13.04 -2.76 40.93
CA LYS A 667 14.05 -3.26 39.97
C LYS A 667 13.38 -3.95 38.78
N VAL A 668 12.77 -3.16 37.91
CA VAL A 668 12.61 -3.59 36.52
C VAL A 668 14.02 -3.59 35.95
N ASN A 669 14.56 -4.77 35.65
CA ASN A 669 15.83 -4.86 34.94
C ASN A 669 15.62 -4.36 33.51
N LYS A 670 15.87 -3.06 33.29
CA LYS A 670 16.20 -2.52 31.97
C LYS A 670 17.41 -3.30 31.47
N ARG A 671 17.18 -4.33 30.64
CA ARG A 671 18.26 -4.89 29.82
C ARG A 671 18.68 -3.77 28.87
N ILE A 672 19.98 -3.51 28.78
CA ILE A 672 20.53 -2.62 27.75
C ILE A 672 20.06 -3.17 26.41
N THR A 673 19.32 -2.37 25.66
CA THR A 673 18.88 -2.71 24.31
C THR A 673 20.06 -2.56 23.35
N ASP A 674 20.35 -3.59 22.54
CA ASP A 674 21.45 -3.55 21.55
C ASP A 674 21.27 -2.50 20.43
N TYR A 675 20.19 -1.72 20.50
CA TYR A 675 19.85 -0.55 19.69
C TYR A 675 21.06 0.37 19.42
N PHE A 676 21.95 0.58 20.39
CA PHE A 676 23.26 1.23 20.21
C PHE A 676 24.47 0.45 20.74
N SER A 677 24.42 -0.88 20.63
CA SER A 677 25.61 -1.73 20.77
C SER A 677 26.71 -1.27 19.81
N LYS A 678 27.95 -1.11 20.33
CA LYS A 678 29.14 -0.76 19.53
C LYS A 678 29.75 -1.97 18.80
N LYS A 679 29.19 -3.17 18.96
CA LYS A 679 29.64 -4.38 18.27
C LYS A 679 28.87 -4.55 16.97
N THR A 680 29.54 -4.17 15.87
CA THR A 680 29.27 -4.61 14.50
C THR A 680 29.57 -6.09 14.32
#